data_AF-A0A9D5HBB0-F1
#
_entry.id   AF-A0A9D5HBB0-F1
#
_cell.length_a   1.000
_cell.length_b   1.000
_cell.length_c   1.000
_cell.angle_alpha   90.00
_cell.angle_beta   90.00
_cell.angle_gamma   90.00
#
_symmetry.space_group_name_H-M   'P 1'
#
loop_
_entity.id
_entity.type
_entity.pdbx_description
1 polymer ?
#
loop_
_entity_poly.entity_id
_entity_poly.type
_entity_poly.pdbx_seq_one_letter_code
_entity_poly.pdbx_strand_id
1 'polypeptide(L)'
;MEPVTFVVDRTRDFKKSSEGFFKRVLGMGSDSRRRNPIIILKRLQREAFSDLMKLRDRQDKMERVLSFYKSSKGSPFQEVSTHMKGIVDLVGALLFVDNTQQACDALNKAGRRIGINTRFIFETAVRQKDALIAEFVTGQNNFGYLGDVLGNPMVLDKVKYTSIVNDHLSVISVPLGARTTDFEVVPGVPKGLPPFGPSLFSEWRDCAGGLMFKGLKFGASSAVLFSKLAPLTDSTAGRCSWSTFVQLTYQTYNEMRCAVSGLWQMPSRTGQVIQLGPLSIPVGFPKRKLPFLDAQGQPPPSSVTSRAIDHQSASSQALMVELSFDESAKLGAWIELQSGLRHWGISLSDTPEDEVGWGLLVSRMVEGQSRRRLLMAKPISIEVWNPSGKYRVVSTKSMPGTRWINLLTAQDCRVEICTETKTILSVEDILALIGDRCDGVIGQLTEDWGEVLFSALKRAGGTAFSNMAVGYNNVDVSAANKYGVAVGNTPGVLTETTAELAAALSLAAARRIVEADQFMRAGLYDGWLPHLFVGNLLKGQTVGVIGAGRIGSAYARMMIEGFKMNLIYYDLYQATRLEKFVTAYGQFLKANGEQPVTWKRAATMVDVLREADVISLHPILDKTTYHLINKDSLAIMKKEAILVNASRGPVIDEAALVEHLKANPMFRVGLDVFEDEPFMKPGLAEQKNAVIVPHIASASKWTREGMATLAALNVLGKIKRIPNLV
;
A
#
# COMPACT_ATOMS: atom_id res chain seq x y z
N MET A 1 2.86 57.11 -16.40
CA MET A 1 2.67 57.33 -14.96
C MET A 1 3.42 56.24 -14.23
N GLU A 2 4.59 56.56 -13.67
CA GLU A 2 5.04 55.97 -12.40
C GLU A 2 4.12 56.48 -11.26
N PRO A 3 4.01 55.86 -10.05
CA PRO A 3 5.11 55.26 -9.26
C PRO A 3 4.81 53.86 -8.64
N VAL A 4 5.82 52.99 -8.42
CA VAL A 4 6.68 52.88 -7.21
C VAL A 4 5.80 52.74 -5.95
N THR A 5 5.71 51.60 -5.25
CA THR A 5 6.72 50.97 -4.37
C THR A 5 6.09 49.70 -3.74
N PHE A 6 6.91 48.84 -3.10
CA PHE A 6 6.58 47.56 -2.42
C PHE A 6 6.44 46.38 -3.40
N VAL A 7 7.38 45.45 -3.58
CA VAL A 7 8.28 44.81 -2.62
C VAL A 7 9.60 44.48 -3.32
N VAL A 8 10.61 45.29 -3.03
CA VAL A 8 12.05 45.05 -3.24
C VAL A 8 12.59 44.34 -2.00
N ASP A 9 12.08 43.14 -1.68
CA ASP A 9 12.54 42.44 -0.47
C ASP A 9 12.65 40.90 -0.57
N ARG A 10 12.88 40.37 -1.79
CA ARG A 10 13.24 38.94 -1.90
C ARG A 10 14.29 38.54 -2.93
N THR A 11 15.05 39.50 -3.47
CA THR A 11 16.21 39.20 -4.34
C THR A 11 17.56 39.49 -3.68
N ARG A 12 17.58 39.71 -2.35
CA ARG A 12 18.84 39.96 -1.61
C ARG A 12 19.50 38.73 -0.97
N ASP A 13 18.87 37.56 -0.96
CA ASP A 13 19.45 36.37 -0.32
C ASP A 13 20.06 35.33 -1.28
N PHE A 14 19.98 35.55 -2.59
CA PHE A 14 20.67 34.68 -3.56
C PHE A 14 22.16 35.01 -3.73
N LYS A 15 22.65 36.06 -3.07
CA LYS A 15 24.06 36.52 -3.15
C LYS A 15 24.94 36.11 -1.96
N LYS A 16 24.39 35.39 -0.97
CA LYS A 16 25.14 34.84 0.18
C LYS A 16 25.43 33.33 0.10
N SER A 17 24.94 32.64 -0.93
CA SER A 17 25.14 31.18 -1.09
C SER A 17 26.30 30.82 -2.03
N SER A 18 26.81 31.77 -2.83
CA SER A 18 27.94 31.54 -3.75
C SER A 18 29.33 31.72 -3.11
N GLU A 19 29.44 32.41 -1.97
CA GLU A 19 30.75 32.69 -1.34
C GLU A 19 31.24 31.60 -0.36
N GLY A 20 30.36 30.68 0.08
CA GLY A 20 30.75 29.52 0.89
C GLY A 20 31.24 28.33 0.08
N PHE A 21 30.75 28.18 -1.16
CA PHE A 21 31.12 27.09 -2.07
C PHE A 21 32.54 27.26 -2.61
N PHE A 22 32.91 28.49 -3.00
CA PHE A 22 34.23 28.80 -3.55
C PHE A 22 35.38 28.75 -2.53
N LYS A 23 35.08 28.78 -1.22
CA LYS A 23 36.10 28.66 -0.15
C LYS A 23 36.41 27.21 0.25
N ARG A 24 35.57 26.23 -0.11
CA ARG A 24 35.82 24.79 0.16
C ARG A 24 36.52 24.06 -0.99
N VAL A 25 36.47 24.59 -2.21
CA VAL A 25 37.09 23.95 -3.38
C VAL A 25 38.58 24.29 -3.52
N LEU A 26 39.07 25.35 -2.87
CA LEU A 26 40.47 25.82 -2.98
C LEU A 26 41.34 25.52 -1.74
N GLY A 27 41.03 24.45 -1.01
CA GLY A 27 41.70 24.12 0.26
C GLY A 27 42.13 22.67 0.40
N MET A 28 42.79 22.06 -0.59
CA MET A 28 43.74 20.97 -0.35
C MET A 28 44.84 21.02 -1.41
N GLY A 29 46.08 21.06 -0.93
CA GLY A 29 47.29 21.07 -1.73
C GLY A 29 47.71 19.69 -2.24
N SER A 30 48.67 19.76 -3.15
CA SER A 30 49.61 18.73 -3.60
C SER A 30 49.00 17.39 -4.06
N ASP A 31 48.95 17.12 -5.36
CA ASP A 31 50.14 16.67 -6.09
C ASP A 31 49.92 16.67 -7.61
N SER A 32 51.04 16.75 -8.31
CA SER A 32 51.20 17.08 -9.72
C SER A 32 50.94 15.91 -10.68
N ARG A 33 50.11 16.14 -11.70
CA ARG A 33 50.35 15.69 -13.10
C ARG A 33 49.47 16.48 -14.06
N ARG A 34 50.10 17.47 -14.70
CA ARG A 34 49.51 18.45 -15.63
C ARG A 34 48.82 17.76 -16.82
N ARG A 35 47.51 17.98 -16.98
CA ARG A 35 46.87 18.08 -18.31
C ARG A 35 46.31 19.50 -18.44
N ASN A 36 46.83 20.25 -19.42
CA ASN A 36 46.55 21.66 -19.62
C ASN A 36 45.04 21.86 -19.91
N PRO A 37 44.28 22.63 -19.10
CA PRO A 37 42.83 22.85 -19.28
C PRO A 37 42.46 23.39 -20.67
N ILE A 38 43.40 24.09 -21.31
CA ILE A 38 43.26 24.60 -22.68
C ILE A 38 43.14 23.46 -23.71
N ILE A 39 43.75 22.30 -23.46
CA ILE A 39 43.65 21.13 -24.35
C ILE A 39 42.28 20.45 -24.18
N ILE A 40 41.73 20.42 -22.96
CA ILE A 40 40.40 19.87 -22.69
C ILE A 40 39.33 20.75 -23.33
N LEU A 41 39.44 22.08 -23.18
CA LEU A 41 38.56 23.04 -23.86
C LEU A 41 38.68 22.96 -25.38
N LYS A 42 39.89 22.85 -25.93
CA LYS A 42 40.08 22.66 -27.38
C LYS A 42 39.54 21.31 -27.89
N ARG A 43 39.53 20.27 -27.06
CA ARG A 43 38.97 18.95 -27.40
C ARG A 43 37.44 18.97 -27.37
N LEU A 44 36.86 19.55 -26.33
CA LEU A 44 35.41 19.76 -26.22
C LEU A 44 34.87 20.67 -27.33
N GLN A 45 35.63 21.71 -27.68
CA GLN A 45 35.25 22.61 -28.78
C GLN A 45 35.36 21.90 -30.15
N ARG A 46 36.35 21.00 -30.35
CA ARG A 46 36.43 20.16 -31.56
C ARG A 46 35.34 19.09 -31.63
N GLU A 47 34.96 18.48 -30.52
CA GLU A 47 33.87 17.50 -30.47
C GLU A 47 32.51 18.17 -30.73
N ALA A 48 32.25 19.31 -30.09
CA ALA A 48 31.06 20.10 -30.33
C ALA A 48 30.96 20.58 -31.80
N PHE A 49 32.07 21.04 -32.40
CA PHE A 49 32.09 21.42 -33.82
C PHE A 49 31.95 20.22 -34.76
N SER A 50 32.53 19.06 -34.43
CA SER A 50 32.34 17.82 -35.19
C SER A 50 30.86 17.41 -35.20
N ASP A 51 30.19 17.48 -34.07
CA ASP A 51 28.78 17.08 -33.98
C ASP A 51 27.84 18.11 -34.62
N LEU A 52 28.19 19.40 -34.57
CA LEU A 52 27.53 20.45 -35.35
C LEU A 52 27.72 20.23 -36.87
N MET A 53 28.92 19.83 -37.31
CA MET A 53 29.17 19.51 -38.71
C MET A 53 28.45 18.24 -39.15
N LYS A 54 28.32 17.22 -38.29
CA LYS A 54 27.48 16.04 -38.58
C LYS A 54 25.99 16.40 -38.66
N LEU A 55 25.52 17.34 -37.83
CA LEU A 55 24.15 17.86 -37.90
C LEU A 55 23.92 18.65 -39.18
N ARG A 56 24.89 19.48 -39.59
CA ARG A 56 24.84 20.20 -40.88
C ARG A 56 24.90 19.25 -42.07
N ASP A 57 25.74 18.22 -42.04
CA ASP A 57 25.85 17.22 -43.11
C ASP A 57 24.59 16.34 -43.20
N ARG A 58 23.92 16.10 -42.05
CA ARG A 58 22.58 15.48 -42.01
C ARG A 58 21.50 16.43 -42.52
N GLN A 59 21.58 17.72 -42.21
CA GLN A 59 20.69 18.74 -42.75
C GLN A 59 20.85 18.88 -44.26
N ASP A 60 22.07 18.95 -44.78
CA ASP A 60 22.36 19.01 -46.22
C ASP A 60 21.90 17.74 -46.95
N LYS A 61 22.04 16.56 -46.33
CA LYS A 61 21.47 15.31 -46.86
C LYS A 61 19.94 15.34 -46.86
N MET A 62 19.33 15.88 -45.80
CA MET A 62 17.89 16.04 -45.71
C MET A 62 17.38 17.05 -46.75
N GLU A 63 18.09 18.16 -46.96
CA GLU A 63 17.77 19.17 -47.98
C GLU A 63 17.97 18.63 -49.40
N ARG A 64 19.00 17.82 -49.66
CA ARG A 64 19.14 17.12 -50.95
C ARG A 64 18.02 16.12 -51.19
N VAL A 65 17.62 15.35 -50.18
CA VAL A 65 16.45 14.45 -50.25
C VAL A 65 15.17 15.25 -50.50
N LEU A 66 14.96 16.36 -49.80
CA LEU A 66 13.82 17.25 -49.99
C LEU A 66 13.83 17.92 -51.39
N SER A 67 15.00 18.26 -51.93
CA SER A 67 15.14 18.81 -53.29
C SER A 67 14.83 17.77 -54.37
N PHE A 68 15.18 16.49 -54.12
CA PHE A 68 14.83 15.37 -55.00
C PHE A 68 13.31 15.17 -55.07
N TYR A 69 12.62 15.30 -53.93
CA TYR A 69 11.15 15.23 -53.85
C TYR A 69 10.44 16.47 -54.43
N LYS A 70 11.08 17.64 -54.46
CA LYS A 70 10.51 18.86 -55.07
C LYS A 70 10.47 18.85 -56.61
N SER A 71 11.14 17.91 -57.29
CA SER A 71 11.16 17.84 -58.76
C SER A 71 10.17 16.83 -59.38
N SER A 72 9.47 16.05 -58.56
CA SER A 72 8.42 15.13 -59.01
C SER A 72 7.05 15.65 -58.62
N LYS A 73 6.18 15.83 -59.62
CA LYS A 73 4.83 16.40 -59.55
C LYS A 73 4.03 15.93 -58.31
N GLY A 74 3.61 16.90 -57.49
CA GLY A 74 2.47 16.79 -56.56
C GLY A 74 2.75 16.09 -55.22
N SER A 75 3.43 16.77 -54.29
CA SER A 75 3.35 16.42 -52.85
C SER A 75 1.95 16.76 -52.32
N PRO A 76 1.24 15.85 -51.63
CA PRO A 76 -0.09 16.11 -51.06
C PRO A 76 -0.07 17.04 -49.84
N PHE A 77 1.12 17.49 -49.42
CA PHE A 77 1.33 18.44 -48.33
C PHE A 77 1.81 19.78 -48.90
N GLN A 78 0.92 20.48 -49.60
CA GLN A 78 1.06 21.94 -49.76
C GLN A 78 0.88 22.59 -48.39
N GLU A 79 1.73 23.58 -48.09
CA GLU A 79 1.84 24.36 -46.84
C GLU A 79 0.52 24.49 -46.04
N VAL A 80 0.33 23.59 -45.07
CA VAL A 80 -0.68 23.76 -44.02
C VAL A 80 0.06 23.90 -42.70
N SER A 81 -0.14 25.01 -42.02
CA SER A 81 0.45 25.28 -40.69
C SER A 81 -0.10 24.30 -39.65
N THR A 82 0.75 23.43 -39.11
CA THR A 82 0.42 22.62 -37.93
C THR A 82 0.40 23.52 -36.70
N HIS A 83 -0.74 23.56 -35.99
CA HIS A 83 -0.88 24.29 -34.74
C HIS A 83 -0.52 23.38 -33.58
N MET A 84 0.34 23.85 -32.67
CA MET A 84 0.72 23.12 -31.45
C MET A 84 0.07 23.80 -30.24
N LYS A 85 -0.61 23.01 -29.42
CA LYS A 85 -1.17 23.45 -28.14
C LYS A 85 -0.60 22.62 -27.00
N GLY A 86 -0.01 23.27 -26.00
CA GLY A 86 0.40 22.65 -24.74
C GLY A 86 -0.65 22.87 -23.65
N ILE A 87 -0.98 21.82 -22.89
CA ILE A 87 -1.89 21.87 -21.74
C ILE A 87 -1.19 21.23 -20.54
N VAL A 88 -1.21 21.88 -19.38
CA VAL A 88 -0.68 21.35 -18.12
C VAL A 88 -1.82 21.22 -17.13
N ASP A 89 -2.18 19.99 -16.79
CA ASP A 89 -3.24 19.66 -15.84
C ASP A 89 -2.63 19.37 -14.46
N LEU A 90 -2.95 20.20 -13.46
CA LEU A 90 -2.62 19.96 -12.05
C LEU A 90 -3.87 19.48 -11.31
N VAL A 91 -3.92 18.21 -10.94
CA VAL A 91 -5.10 17.63 -10.27
C VAL A 91 -4.73 17.25 -8.84
N GLY A 92 -5.35 17.91 -7.86
CA GLY A 92 -5.26 17.61 -6.43
C GLY A 92 -6.64 17.32 -5.81
N ALA A 93 -6.69 16.56 -4.72
CA ALA A 93 -7.93 16.27 -4.00
C ALA A 93 -7.75 16.49 -2.49
N LEU A 94 -8.74 17.15 -1.86
CA LEU A 94 -8.88 17.25 -0.41
C LEU A 94 -9.86 16.17 0.05
N LEU A 95 -9.38 15.25 0.89
CA LEU A 95 -10.15 14.10 1.35
C LEU A 95 -10.22 14.12 2.88
N PHE A 96 -11.43 14.02 3.42
CA PHE A 96 -11.67 13.89 4.86
C PHE A 96 -11.56 12.41 5.27
N VAL A 97 -10.33 11.90 5.31
CA VAL A 97 -10.04 10.50 5.67
C VAL A 97 -8.77 10.47 6.51
N ASP A 98 -8.76 9.71 7.60
CA ASP A 98 -7.68 9.67 8.58
C ASP A 98 -6.38 9.00 8.08
N ASN A 99 -6.40 8.41 6.87
CA ASN A 99 -5.30 7.64 6.30
C ASN A 99 -5.05 7.96 4.81
N THR A 100 -3.80 8.29 4.47
CA THR A 100 -3.35 8.63 3.10
C THR A 100 -3.45 7.46 2.13
N GLN A 101 -3.32 6.22 2.59
CA GLN A 101 -3.49 5.03 1.74
C GLN A 101 -4.96 4.76 1.42
N GLN A 102 -5.85 4.93 2.39
CA GLN A 102 -7.31 4.87 2.16
C GLN A 102 -7.79 6.00 1.24
N ALA A 103 -7.19 7.19 1.39
CA ALA A 103 -7.42 8.30 0.48
C ALA A 103 -7.00 7.96 -0.95
N CYS A 104 -5.82 7.36 -1.16
CA CYS A 104 -5.36 6.90 -2.48
C CYS A 104 -6.26 5.79 -3.06
N ASP A 105 -6.67 4.82 -2.25
CA ASP A 105 -7.57 3.75 -2.68
C ASP A 105 -8.96 4.28 -3.03
N ALA A 106 -9.47 5.27 -2.30
CA ALA A 106 -10.73 5.94 -2.59
C ALA A 106 -10.68 6.73 -3.91
N LEU A 107 -9.56 7.43 -4.18
CA LEU A 107 -9.34 8.14 -5.44
C LEU A 107 -9.21 7.20 -6.64
N ASN A 108 -8.47 6.11 -6.47
CA ASN A 108 -8.34 5.07 -7.48
C ASN A 108 -9.69 4.39 -7.76
N LYS A 109 -10.49 4.09 -6.72
CA LYS A 109 -11.86 3.57 -6.87
C LYS A 109 -12.82 4.56 -7.54
N ALA A 110 -12.60 5.87 -7.37
CA ALA A 110 -13.34 6.90 -8.08
C ALA A 110 -12.81 7.15 -9.53
N GLY A 111 -11.80 6.40 -9.97
CA GLY A 111 -11.20 6.51 -11.31
C GLY A 111 -10.38 7.78 -11.52
N ARG A 112 -9.86 8.41 -10.45
CA ARG A 112 -9.17 9.70 -10.51
C ARG A 112 -7.68 9.55 -10.28
N ARG A 113 -6.86 10.13 -11.17
CA ARG A 113 -5.40 10.21 -11.03
C ARG A 113 -5.01 11.61 -10.57
N ILE A 114 -4.30 11.69 -9.44
CA ILE A 114 -3.70 12.91 -8.90
C ILE A 114 -2.28 13.02 -9.45
N GLY A 115 -1.86 14.22 -9.88
CA GLY A 115 -0.52 14.46 -10.41
C GLY A 115 -0.44 15.66 -11.35
N ILE A 116 0.75 15.83 -11.94
CA ILE A 116 1.01 16.80 -13.01
C ILE A 116 1.04 16.04 -14.34
N ASN A 117 0.07 16.31 -15.20
CA ASN A 117 0.03 15.75 -16.55
C ASN A 117 0.24 16.88 -17.56
N THR A 118 1.22 16.73 -18.45
CA THR A 118 1.45 17.64 -19.57
C THR A 118 1.05 16.96 -20.86
N ARG A 119 0.26 17.66 -21.67
CA ARG A 119 -0.31 17.17 -22.92
C ARG A 119 0.03 18.13 -24.06
N PHE A 120 0.54 17.60 -25.16
CA PHE A 120 0.84 18.33 -26.37
C PHE A 120 -0.05 17.85 -27.50
N ILE A 121 -0.85 18.76 -28.05
CA ILE A 121 -1.81 18.49 -29.13
C ILE A 121 -1.28 19.16 -30.40
N PHE A 122 -1.10 18.35 -31.45
CA PHE A 122 -0.70 18.81 -32.77
C PHE A 122 -1.89 18.67 -33.71
N GLU A 123 -2.40 19.79 -34.22
CA GLU A 123 -3.52 19.84 -35.15
C GLU A 123 -3.05 20.29 -36.53
N THR A 124 -3.33 19.48 -37.55
CA THR A 124 -2.99 19.76 -38.95
C THR A 124 -4.23 19.63 -39.81
N ALA A 125 -4.52 20.65 -40.62
CA ALA A 125 -5.58 20.54 -41.63
C ALA A 125 -5.13 19.61 -42.77
N VAL A 126 -5.97 18.64 -43.10
CA VAL A 126 -5.71 17.64 -44.14
C VAL A 126 -6.86 17.75 -45.14
N ARG A 127 -6.62 18.24 -46.36
CA ARG A 127 -7.68 18.68 -47.30
C ARG A 127 -8.45 19.88 -46.70
N GLN A 128 -8.98 20.79 -47.52
CA GLN A 128 -9.43 22.14 -47.09
C GLN A 128 -10.37 22.21 -45.85
N LYS A 129 -11.01 21.12 -45.43
CA LYS A 129 -11.94 21.07 -44.29
C LYS A 129 -11.72 19.91 -43.30
N ASP A 130 -10.79 18.96 -43.51
CA ASP A 130 -10.56 17.88 -42.54
C ASP A 130 -9.42 18.22 -41.58
N ALA A 131 -9.44 17.64 -40.37
CA ALA A 131 -8.44 17.86 -39.34
C ALA A 131 -7.84 16.52 -38.86
N LEU A 132 -6.52 16.48 -38.73
CA LEU A 132 -5.76 15.41 -38.11
C LEU A 132 -5.13 15.92 -36.82
N ILE A 133 -5.41 15.23 -35.71
CA ILE A 133 -4.93 15.57 -34.37
C ILE A 133 -4.07 14.43 -33.83
N ALA A 134 -2.88 14.74 -33.33
CA ALA A 134 -2.03 13.84 -32.57
C ALA A 134 -1.79 14.40 -31.15
N GLU A 135 -2.05 13.59 -30.12
CA GLU A 135 -1.89 13.94 -28.70
C GLU A 135 -0.69 13.17 -28.14
N PHE A 136 0.25 13.87 -27.52
CA PHE A 136 1.36 13.29 -26.77
C PHE A 136 1.23 13.66 -25.30
N VAL A 137 1.43 12.68 -24.41
CA VAL A 137 1.35 12.89 -22.96
C VAL A 137 2.68 12.55 -22.29
N THR A 138 3.02 13.33 -21.28
CA THR A 138 4.06 13.04 -20.28
C THR A 138 3.51 13.41 -18.92
N GLY A 139 3.79 12.58 -17.90
CA GLY A 139 3.27 12.80 -16.55
C GLY A 139 4.25 12.32 -15.50
N GLN A 140 4.25 12.99 -14.34
CA GLN A 140 4.89 12.48 -13.13
C GLN A 140 3.82 11.90 -12.22
N ASN A 141 3.81 10.57 -12.12
CA ASN A 141 3.03 9.87 -11.10
C ASN A 141 4.04 9.31 -10.09
N ASN A 142 4.28 10.01 -8.97
CA ASN A 142 4.64 9.39 -7.69
C ASN A 142 4.86 10.41 -6.57
N PHE A 143 4.22 10.15 -5.43
CA PHE A 143 4.73 10.53 -4.11
C PHE A 143 5.89 9.58 -3.74
N GLY A 144 7.08 9.84 -4.30
CA GLY A 144 8.30 9.10 -4.00
C GLY A 144 9.51 10.01 -4.16
N TYR A 145 10.35 10.06 -3.12
CA TYR A 145 11.71 10.58 -3.03
C TYR A 145 12.16 11.61 -4.08
N LEU A 146 12.47 12.84 -3.61
CA LEU A 146 13.32 13.79 -4.32
C LEU A 146 14.70 13.16 -4.60
N GLY A 147 14.86 12.60 -5.80
CA GLY A 147 16.11 12.05 -6.32
C GLY A 147 15.93 11.65 -7.79
N ASP A 148 16.68 12.30 -8.67
CA ASP A 148 16.74 12.16 -10.13
C ASP A 148 15.56 12.72 -10.96
N VAL A 149 15.76 13.96 -11.42
CA VAL A 149 15.01 14.59 -12.52
C VAL A 149 15.57 14.07 -13.85
N LEU A 150 15.17 12.87 -14.25
CA LEU A 150 15.28 12.39 -15.63
C LEU A 150 13.88 12.42 -16.25
N GLY A 151 13.69 13.28 -17.25
CA GLY A 151 12.39 13.55 -17.87
C GLY A 151 11.75 12.29 -18.46
N ASN A 152 10.47 12.07 -18.14
CA ASN A 152 9.71 10.95 -18.70
C ASN A 152 9.53 11.14 -20.22
N PRO A 153 9.75 10.09 -21.04
CA PRO A 153 9.60 10.19 -22.48
C PRO A 153 8.15 10.54 -22.86
N MET A 154 7.97 11.41 -23.84
CA MET A 154 6.65 11.70 -24.41
C MET A 154 6.14 10.46 -25.15
N VAL A 155 4.93 10.01 -24.81
CA VAL A 155 4.27 8.86 -25.45
C VAL A 155 3.11 9.36 -26.29
N LEU A 156 2.95 8.82 -27.50
CA LEU A 156 1.79 9.07 -28.33
C LEU A 156 0.56 8.47 -27.65
N ASP A 157 -0.38 9.32 -27.28
CA ASP A 157 -1.54 8.99 -26.45
C ASP A 157 -2.81 8.86 -27.31
N LYS A 158 -2.93 9.68 -28.37
CA LYS A 158 -4.11 9.67 -29.26
C LYS A 158 -3.77 10.10 -30.69
N VAL A 159 -4.48 9.50 -31.66
CA VAL A 159 -4.57 10.00 -33.04
C VAL A 159 -6.04 10.08 -33.44
N LYS A 160 -6.52 11.25 -33.85
CA LYS A 160 -7.91 11.52 -34.25
C LYS A 160 -7.95 12.16 -35.64
N TYR A 161 -8.81 11.65 -36.51
CA TYR A 161 -9.13 12.23 -37.80
C TYR A 161 -10.60 12.64 -37.83
N THR A 162 -10.88 13.88 -38.23
CA THR A 162 -12.22 14.43 -38.35
C THR A 162 -12.44 14.94 -39.76
N SER A 163 -13.43 14.40 -40.47
CA SER A 163 -13.82 14.88 -41.80
C SER A 163 -15.17 15.59 -41.74
N ILE A 164 -15.22 16.79 -42.30
CA ILE A 164 -16.44 17.62 -42.35
C ILE A 164 -17.15 17.33 -43.67
N VAL A 165 -18.26 16.59 -43.61
CA VAL A 165 -19.03 16.20 -44.81
C VAL A 165 -19.86 17.37 -45.30
N ASN A 166 -20.48 18.11 -44.38
CA ASN A 166 -21.19 19.36 -44.65
C ASN A 166 -21.27 20.19 -43.35
N ASP A 167 -21.93 21.35 -43.40
CA ASP A 167 -22.00 22.29 -42.26
C ASP A 167 -22.73 21.72 -41.02
N HIS A 168 -23.42 20.57 -41.17
CA HIS A 168 -24.18 19.92 -40.09
C HIS A 168 -23.67 18.52 -39.73
N LEU A 169 -22.79 17.90 -40.51
CA LEU A 169 -22.38 16.50 -40.34
C LEU A 169 -20.86 16.34 -40.44
N SER A 170 -20.29 15.72 -39.40
CA SER A 170 -18.88 15.37 -39.31
C SER A 170 -18.71 13.88 -39.01
N VAL A 171 -17.70 13.28 -39.63
CA VAL A 171 -17.28 11.89 -39.40
C VAL A 171 -15.99 11.89 -38.62
N ILE A 172 -15.91 11.09 -37.55
CA ILE A 172 -14.73 11.02 -36.69
C ILE A 172 -14.22 9.58 -36.66
N SER A 173 -12.91 9.44 -36.84
CA SER A 173 -12.18 8.20 -36.66
C SER A 173 -11.03 8.42 -35.69
N VAL A 174 -10.94 7.58 -34.66
CA VAL A 174 -9.87 7.60 -33.67
C VAL A 174 -9.17 6.25 -33.73
N PRO A 175 -8.15 6.07 -34.58
CA PRO A 175 -7.44 4.79 -34.73
C PRO A 175 -6.61 4.40 -33.50
N LEU A 176 -6.28 5.34 -32.62
CA LEU A 176 -5.47 5.11 -31.42
C LEU A 176 -5.98 5.98 -30.28
N GLY A 177 -6.23 5.38 -29.12
CA GLY A 177 -6.46 6.12 -27.88
C GLY A 177 -7.83 6.80 -27.82
N ALA A 178 -8.87 6.10 -28.23
CA ALA A 178 -10.23 6.64 -28.27
C ALA A 178 -10.83 6.84 -26.88
N ARG A 179 -11.50 7.98 -26.68
CA ARG A 179 -12.30 8.31 -25.50
C ARG A 179 -13.71 8.77 -25.94
N THR A 180 -14.70 8.69 -25.06
CA THR A 180 -16.08 9.15 -25.40
C THR A 180 -16.12 10.66 -25.65
N THR A 181 -15.28 11.42 -24.95
CA THR A 181 -15.13 12.88 -25.13
C THR A 181 -14.71 13.29 -26.53
N ASP A 182 -14.13 12.38 -27.33
CA ASP A 182 -13.74 12.67 -28.70
C ASP A 182 -14.94 12.89 -29.64
N PHE A 183 -16.13 12.45 -29.21
CA PHE A 183 -17.38 12.50 -29.97
C PHE A 183 -18.43 13.42 -29.33
N GLU A 184 -18.06 14.23 -28.34
CA GLU A 184 -19.00 15.17 -27.71
C GLU A 184 -19.33 16.36 -28.62
N VAL A 185 -20.60 16.76 -28.64
CA VAL A 185 -21.07 17.90 -29.44
C VAL A 185 -20.86 19.21 -28.67
N VAL A 186 -19.61 19.69 -28.62
CA VAL A 186 -19.26 20.95 -27.95
C VAL A 186 -18.81 22.01 -28.98
N PRO A 187 -19.41 23.22 -28.98
CA PRO A 187 -18.91 24.34 -29.78
C PRO A 187 -17.83 25.08 -28.98
N GLY A 188 -16.59 24.61 -29.03
CA GLY A 188 -15.47 25.29 -28.36
C GLY A 188 -14.44 24.32 -27.82
N VAL A 189 -13.17 24.71 -27.97
CA VAL A 189 -11.94 23.98 -27.62
C VAL A 189 -12.01 23.35 -26.22
N PRO A 190 -11.54 22.10 -26.00
CA PRO A 190 -11.43 21.55 -24.65
C PRO A 190 -10.37 22.35 -23.87
N LYS A 191 -10.85 23.17 -22.93
CA LYS A 191 -10.09 23.83 -21.88
C LYS A 191 -10.84 23.54 -20.58
N GLY A 192 -10.24 22.80 -19.66
CA GLY A 192 -10.88 22.53 -18.36
C GLY A 192 -10.61 21.13 -17.82
N LEU A 193 -10.81 21.01 -16.51
CA LEU A 193 -10.57 19.84 -15.66
C LEU A 193 -11.03 18.50 -16.30
N PRO A 194 -10.40 17.36 -15.94
CA PRO A 194 -10.86 16.05 -16.38
C PRO A 194 -12.35 15.84 -16.05
N PRO A 195 -13.16 15.28 -16.97
CA PRO A 195 -14.62 15.30 -16.88
C PRO A 195 -15.12 14.67 -15.58
N PHE A 196 -16.01 15.36 -14.87
CA PHE A 196 -16.67 14.85 -13.65
C PHE A 196 -17.83 13.90 -14.00
N GLY A 197 -17.53 12.77 -14.66
CA GLY A 197 -18.52 11.78 -15.10
C GLY A 197 -18.27 10.35 -14.57
N PRO A 198 -19.13 9.39 -14.96
CA PRO A 198 -18.99 7.97 -14.63
C PRO A 198 -17.67 7.39 -15.16
N SER A 199 -17.12 6.41 -14.46
CA SER A 199 -15.77 5.89 -14.74
C SER A 199 -15.66 5.28 -16.15
N LEU A 200 -16.73 4.62 -16.62
CA LEU A 200 -16.79 4.06 -17.97
C LEU A 200 -16.62 5.09 -19.10
N PHE A 201 -16.90 6.37 -18.87
CA PHE A 201 -16.73 7.43 -19.87
C PHE A 201 -15.27 7.92 -19.96
N SER A 202 -14.48 7.77 -18.89
CA SER A 202 -13.07 8.16 -18.87
C SER A 202 -12.12 7.03 -19.27
N GLU A 203 -12.63 5.83 -19.57
CA GLU A 203 -11.83 4.69 -20.00
C GLU A 203 -11.27 4.83 -21.41
N TRP A 204 -10.03 4.38 -21.55
CA TRP A 204 -9.33 4.31 -22.81
C TRP A 204 -9.78 3.11 -23.65
N ARG A 205 -9.97 3.36 -24.95
CA ARG A 205 -10.29 2.33 -25.96
C ARG A 205 -9.25 2.35 -27.07
N ASP A 206 -9.02 1.20 -27.69
CA ASP A 206 -7.94 1.08 -28.68
C ASP A 206 -8.26 1.90 -29.92
N CYS A 207 -9.49 1.80 -30.41
CA CYS A 207 -9.99 2.59 -31.53
C CYS A 207 -11.49 2.87 -31.43
N ALA A 208 -11.95 3.89 -32.15
CA ALA A 208 -13.35 4.22 -32.28
C ALA A 208 -13.68 4.88 -33.63
N GLY A 209 -14.95 4.77 -34.02
CA GLY A 209 -15.51 5.49 -35.16
C GLY A 209 -16.90 6.01 -34.80
N GLY A 210 -17.24 7.20 -35.29
CA GLY A 210 -18.50 7.84 -34.94
C GLY A 210 -18.91 8.95 -35.88
N LEU A 211 -20.17 9.37 -35.71
CA LEU A 211 -20.82 10.43 -36.46
C LEU A 211 -21.26 11.53 -35.49
N MET A 212 -21.08 12.78 -35.91
CA MET A 212 -21.55 13.95 -35.20
C MET A 212 -22.45 14.79 -36.10
N PHE A 213 -23.65 15.09 -35.62
CA PHE A 213 -24.60 15.99 -36.24
C PHE A 213 -24.76 17.25 -35.38
N LYS A 214 -24.68 18.43 -36.01
CA LYS A 214 -24.83 19.74 -35.37
C LYS A 214 -25.89 20.55 -36.11
N GLY A 215 -27.05 20.75 -35.50
CA GLY A 215 -28.09 21.66 -35.96
C GLY A 215 -28.12 22.97 -35.16
N LEU A 216 -29.00 23.90 -35.53
CA LEU A 216 -29.14 25.22 -34.91
C LEU A 216 -29.50 25.20 -33.42
N LYS A 217 -30.30 24.21 -32.97
CA LYS A 217 -30.75 24.07 -31.57
C LYS A 217 -30.56 22.67 -30.99
N PHE A 218 -30.15 21.70 -31.82
CA PHE A 218 -29.98 20.31 -31.41
C PHE A 218 -28.68 19.75 -31.99
N GLY A 219 -28.01 18.92 -31.21
CA GLY A 219 -26.86 18.14 -31.63
C GLY A 219 -27.05 16.68 -31.28
N ALA A 220 -26.46 15.79 -32.07
CA ALA A 220 -26.46 14.37 -31.81
C ALA A 220 -25.11 13.77 -32.17
N SER A 221 -24.60 12.86 -31.36
CA SER A 221 -23.44 12.07 -31.71
C SER A 221 -23.64 10.60 -31.37
N SER A 222 -22.98 9.76 -32.16
CA SER A 222 -22.96 8.32 -31.93
C SER A 222 -21.57 7.79 -32.26
N ALA A 223 -21.07 6.87 -31.44
CA ALA A 223 -19.78 6.25 -31.66
C ALA A 223 -19.78 4.78 -31.23
N VAL A 224 -18.99 3.98 -31.94
CA VAL A 224 -18.67 2.60 -31.58
C VAL A 224 -17.20 2.55 -31.21
N LEU A 225 -16.91 2.09 -29.99
CA LEU A 225 -15.56 1.98 -29.45
C LEU A 225 -15.20 0.50 -29.29
N PHE A 226 -13.94 0.16 -29.59
CA PHE A 226 -13.42 -1.21 -29.53
C PHE A 226 -12.24 -1.34 -28.57
N SER A 227 -12.21 -2.45 -27.83
CA SER A 227 -11.08 -2.85 -27.00
C SER A 227 -10.69 -4.31 -27.26
N LYS A 228 -9.41 -4.56 -27.52
CA LYS A 228 -8.81 -5.89 -27.56
C LYS A 228 -8.44 -6.31 -26.14
N LEU A 229 -8.95 -7.46 -25.68
CA LEU A 229 -8.44 -8.10 -24.46
C LEU A 229 -7.28 -9.04 -24.82
N ALA A 230 -6.23 -9.02 -23.99
CA ALA A 230 -5.11 -9.96 -24.10
C ALA A 230 -5.58 -11.41 -23.88
N PRO A 231 -5.02 -12.40 -24.60
CA PRO A 231 -5.41 -13.79 -24.46
C PRO A 231 -5.02 -14.35 -23.07
N LEU A 232 -5.99 -14.95 -22.39
CA LEU A 232 -5.78 -15.82 -21.24
C LEU A 232 -5.62 -17.25 -21.77
N THR A 233 -4.37 -17.77 -21.75
CA THR A 233 -3.92 -19.13 -22.08
C THR A 233 -4.21 -19.68 -23.49
N ASP A 234 -3.20 -20.35 -24.07
CA ASP A 234 -3.10 -21.13 -25.33
C ASP A 234 -4.37 -21.31 -26.20
N SER A 235 -4.98 -20.20 -26.61
CA SER A 235 -6.05 -20.18 -27.60
C SER A 235 -5.87 -18.95 -28.48
N THR A 236 -5.86 -19.16 -29.80
CA THR A 236 -5.58 -18.14 -30.82
C THR A 236 -6.74 -17.17 -31.06
N ALA A 237 -7.72 -17.09 -30.15
CA ALA A 237 -8.91 -16.24 -30.29
C ALA A 237 -8.89 -15.11 -29.26
N GLY A 238 -8.45 -13.91 -29.68
CA GLY A 238 -8.58 -12.69 -28.87
C GLY A 238 -10.05 -12.33 -28.65
N ARG A 239 -10.44 -12.06 -27.39
CA ARG A 239 -11.76 -11.50 -27.08
C ARG A 239 -11.75 -10.00 -27.35
N CYS A 240 -12.72 -9.51 -28.12
CA CYS A 240 -12.95 -8.06 -28.29
C CYS A 240 -14.20 -7.66 -27.52
N SER A 241 -14.14 -6.55 -26.79
CA SER A 241 -15.34 -5.88 -26.28
C SER A 241 -15.67 -4.67 -27.16
N TRP A 242 -16.95 -4.38 -27.28
CA TRP A 242 -17.46 -3.25 -28.05
C TRP A 242 -18.45 -2.46 -27.19
N SER A 243 -18.34 -1.14 -27.29
CA SER A 243 -19.18 -0.19 -26.55
C SER A 243 -19.84 0.77 -27.52
N THR A 244 -21.13 1.03 -27.31
CA THR A 244 -21.88 2.02 -28.09
C THR A 244 -22.13 3.24 -27.23
N PHE A 245 -21.69 4.40 -27.72
CA PHE A 245 -21.89 5.71 -27.13
C PHE A 245 -22.91 6.50 -27.95
N VAL A 246 -23.84 7.17 -27.27
CA VAL A 246 -24.79 8.10 -27.87
C VAL A 246 -24.91 9.34 -26.99
N GLN A 247 -24.88 10.52 -27.60
CA GLN A 247 -25.16 11.78 -26.92
C GLN A 247 -26.18 12.60 -27.71
N LEU A 248 -27.11 13.22 -26.99
CA LEU A 248 -28.07 14.19 -27.52
C LEU A 248 -27.89 15.50 -26.77
N THR A 249 -27.76 16.60 -27.50
CA THR A 249 -27.64 17.95 -26.94
C THR A 249 -28.76 18.85 -27.44
N TYR A 250 -29.28 19.70 -26.56
CA TYR A 250 -30.34 20.67 -26.86
C TYR A 250 -30.00 22.03 -26.25
N GLN A 251 -30.12 23.09 -27.06
CA GLN A 251 -29.87 24.47 -26.64
C GLN A 251 -31.20 25.22 -26.50
N THR A 252 -31.43 25.77 -25.30
CA THR A 252 -32.65 26.53 -24.95
C THR A 252 -32.51 28.02 -25.33
N TYR A 253 -33.59 28.79 -25.19
CA TYR A 253 -33.63 30.23 -25.55
C TYR A 253 -32.74 31.14 -24.67
N ASN A 254 -32.35 30.71 -23.46
CA ASN A 254 -31.55 31.49 -22.51
C ASN A 254 -30.09 31.03 -22.44
N GLU A 255 -29.49 30.61 -23.57
CA GLU A 255 -28.12 30.09 -23.68
C GLU A 255 -27.79 28.79 -22.90
N MET A 256 -28.68 28.34 -22.01
CA MET A 256 -28.54 27.08 -21.28
C MET A 256 -28.59 25.86 -22.22
N ARG A 257 -27.65 24.93 -22.03
CA ARG A 257 -27.52 23.69 -22.80
C ARG A 257 -27.78 22.48 -21.93
N CYS A 258 -28.51 21.50 -22.47
CA CYS A 258 -28.73 20.20 -21.84
C CYS A 258 -28.14 19.10 -22.73
N ALA A 259 -27.33 18.23 -22.15
CA ALA A 259 -26.73 17.08 -22.80
C ALA A 259 -27.11 15.79 -22.06
N VAL A 260 -27.63 14.81 -22.79
CA VAL A 260 -27.90 13.46 -22.27
C VAL A 260 -27.01 12.49 -23.01
N SER A 261 -26.18 11.75 -22.27
CA SER A 261 -25.19 10.83 -22.83
C SER A 261 -25.37 9.44 -22.24
N GLY A 262 -25.38 8.42 -23.09
CA GLY A 262 -25.49 7.02 -22.71
C GLY A 262 -24.34 6.20 -23.29
N LEU A 263 -23.80 5.29 -22.49
CA LEU A 263 -22.81 4.31 -22.91
C LEU A 263 -23.27 2.91 -22.52
N TRP A 264 -23.27 2.01 -23.48
CA TRP A 264 -23.60 0.60 -23.28
C TRP A 264 -22.43 -0.27 -23.70
N GLN A 265 -21.95 -1.14 -22.81
CA GLN A 265 -20.95 -2.15 -23.09
C GLN A 265 -21.57 -3.56 -23.13
N MET A 266 -21.38 -4.26 -24.25
CA MET A 266 -21.90 -5.62 -24.44
C MET A 266 -20.79 -6.65 -24.21
N PRO A 267 -21.03 -7.74 -23.45
CA PRO A 267 -20.08 -8.83 -23.34
C PRO A 267 -20.01 -9.61 -24.68
N SER A 268 -18.81 -10.02 -25.09
CA SER A 268 -18.64 -10.87 -26.27
C SER A 268 -19.26 -12.25 -26.03
N ARG A 269 -20.30 -12.63 -26.79
CA ARG A 269 -20.78 -14.02 -26.79
C ARG A 269 -19.76 -14.91 -27.50
N THR A 270 -19.34 -15.98 -26.85
CA THR A 270 -18.66 -17.10 -27.50
C THR A 270 -19.59 -17.73 -28.53
N GLY A 271 -19.16 -17.83 -29.78
CA GLY A 271 -19.80 -18.68 -30.79
C GLY A 271 -20.57 -17.95 -31.90
N GLN A 272 -19.90 -17.06 -32.64
CA GLN A 272 -20.12 -16.92 -34.09
C GLN A 272 -18.93 -16.14 -34.67
N VAL A 273 -18.12 -16.82 -35.48
CA VAL A 273 -17.16 -16.16 -36.37
C VAL A 273 -18.01 -15.39 -37.38
N ILE A 274 -18.17 -14.07 -37.19
CA ILE A 274 -18.51 -13.22 -38.33
C ILE A 274 -17.22 -13.14 -39.14
N GLN A 275 -17.13 -14.00 -40.15
CA GLN A 275 -16.09 -13.93 -41.16
C GLN A 275 -16.39 -12.68 -42.00
N LEU A 276 -15.96 -11.51 -41.52
CA LEU A 276 -15.82 -10.34 -42.39
C LEU A 276 -14.73 -10.71 -43.40
N GLY A 277 -15.17 -11.17 -44.57
CA GLY A 277 -14.30 -11.35 -45.73
C GLY A 277 -13.50 -10.05 -45.93
N PRO A 278 -12.24 -10.15 -46.34
CA PRO A 278 -11.37 -8.98 -46.46
C PRO A 278 -12.03 -7.92 -47.33
N LEU A 279 -12.32 -6.75 -46.75
CA LEU A 279 -12.71 -5.59 -47.52
C LEU A 279 -11.47 -5.14 -48.30
N SER A 280 -11.40 -5.60 -49.55
CA SER A 280 -10.35 -5.26 -50.50
C SER A 280 -10.77 -3.98 -51.22
N ILE A 281 -10.02 -2.89 -51.00
CA ILE A 281 -10.05 -1.71 -51.87
C ILE A 281 -8.94 -1.93 -52.91
N PRO A 282 -9.27 -2.09 -54.20
CA PRO A 282 -8.26 -2.35 -55.22
C PRO A 282 -7.57 -1.03 -55.60
N VAL A 283 -6.25 -0.99 -55.49
CA VAL A 283 -5.42 -0.01 -56.20
C VAL A 283 -4.27 -0.77 -56.88
N GLY A 284 -4.40 -1.04 -58.18
CA GLY A 284 -3.31 -1.51 -59.06
C GLY A 284 -2.47 -0.31 -59.54
N PHE A 285 -1.19 -0.38 -59.94
CA PHE A 285 -0.36 -1.36 -60.67
C PHE A 285 1.14 -0.97 -60.51
N PRO A 286 2.15 -1.58 -61.18
CA PRO A 286 2.51 -2.99 -61.39
C PRO A 286 3.92 -3.36 -60.81
N LYS A 287 4.20 -4.67 -60.81
CA LYS A 287 5.35 -5.42 -60.27
C LYS A 287 6.76 -4.94 -60.66
N ARG A 288 7.74 -5.12 -59.73
CA ARG A 288 9.03 -5.78 -60.03
C ARG A 288 9.76 -6.39 -58.80
N LYS A 289 9.91 -7.73 -58.87
CA LYS A 289 10.97 -8.66 -58.40
C LYS A 289 11.48 -8.68 -56.93
N LEU A 290 11.23 -9.82 -56.27
CA LEU A 290 11.98 -10.52 -55.20
C LEU A 290 13.47 -10.77 -55.57
N PRO A 291 14.44 -11.11 -54.65
CA PRO A 291 14.31 -12.13 -53.58
C PRO A 291 15.12 -12.01 -52.23
N PHE A 292 14.63 -12.76 -51.22
CA PHE A 292 15.31 -13.53 -50.14
C PHE A 292 16.32 -12.88 -49.13
N LEU A 293 16.06 -13.02 -47.82
CA LEU A 293 16.75 -13.95 -46.88
C LEU A 293 16.30 -13.79 -45.41
N ASP A 294 16.33 -14.92 -44.69
CA ASP A 294 16.00 -15.15 -43.28
C ASP A 294 16.76 -14.26 -42.28
N ALA A 295 16.10 -13.91 -41.16
CA ALA A 295 16.75 -13.86 -39.85
C ALA A 295 15.71 -13.87 -38.72
N GLN A 296 15.88 -14.82 -37.81
CA GLN A 296 15.23 -14.87 -36.51
C GLN A 296 15.43 -13.57 -35.73
N GLY A 297 14.39 -13.15 -35.00
CA GLY A 297 14.46 -12.08 -34.01
C GLY A 297 13.23 -12.12 -33.11
N GLN A 298 13.40 -12.66 -31.90
CA GLN A 298 12.41 -12.61 -30.82
C GLN A 298 11.95 -11.16 -30.56
N PRO A 299 10.66 -10.91 -30.25
CA PRO A 299 10.24 -9.62 -29.72
C PRO A 299 10.65 -9.49 -28.23
N PRO A 300 11.03 -8.29 -27.76
CA PRO A 300 11.41 -8.06 -26.37
C PRO A 300 10.19 -8.03 -25.43
N PRO A 301 10.36 -8.27 -24.12
CA PRO A 301 9.28 -8.50 -23.18
C PRO A 301 8.63 -7.18 -22.75
N SER A 302 7.33 -7.03 -22.99
CA SER A 302 6.52 -5.98 -22.36
C SER A 302 6.00 -6.48 -21.01
N SER A 303 6.70 -6.11 -19.94
CA SER A 303 6.29 -6.32 -18.55
C SER A 303 5.32 -5.22 -18.08
N VAL A 304 4.02 -5.51 -18.02
CA VAL A 304 3.11 -4.91 -17.04
C VAL A 304 2.11 -6.00 -16.63
N THR A 305 2.27 -6.49 -15.40
CA THR A 305 1.41 -7.49 -14.76
C THR A 305 0.07 -6.89 -14.38
N SER A 306 -0.94 -6.98 -15.25
CA SER A 306 -2.34 -6.80 -14.85
C SER A 306 -2.86 -8.11 -14.26
N ARG A 307 -3.14 -8.13 -12.94
CA ARG A 307 -3.85 -9.22 -12.27
C ARG A 307 -5.22 -9.42 -12.95
N ALA A 308 -5.39 -10.54 -13.65
CA ALA A 308 -6.65 -10.95 -14.24
C ALA A 308 -7.65 -11.30 -13.11
N ILE A 309 -8.69 -10.49 -12.99
CA ILE A 309 -9.90 -10.84 -12.23
C ILE A 309 -10.84 -11.54 -13.21
N ASP A 310 -11.30 -12.74 -12.85
CA ASP A 310 -12.32 -13.49 -13.59
C ASP A 310 -13.61 -12.66 -13.72
N HIS A 311 -13.79 -12.01 -14.87
CA HIS A 311 -15.07 -11.40 -15.22
C HIS A 311 -15.96 -12.44 -15.92
N GLN A 312 -16.85 -13.05 -15.14
CA GLN A 312 -18.06 -13.63 -15.68
C GLN A 312 -18.90 -12.53 -16.36
N SER A 313 -19.45 -12.88 -17.51
CA SER A 313 -20.16 -12.06 -18.49
C SER A 313 -21.34 -11.25 -17.91
N ALA A 314 -21.13 -9.94 -17.70
CA ALA A 314 -22.19 -9.00 -17.38
C ALA A 314 -22.05 -7.71 -18.20
N SER A 315 -23.18 -7.14 -18.63
CA SER A 315 -23.25 -5.90 -19.39
C SER A 315 -23.11 -4.69 -18.47
N SER A 316 -22.28 -3.72 -18.85
CA SER A 316 -22.11 -2.46 -18.12
C SER A 316 -22.85 -1.33 -18.85
N GLN A 317 -23.53 -0.48 -18.08
CA GLN A 317 -24.31 0.64 -18.61
C GLN A 317 -24.01 1.91 -17.82
N ALA A 318 -23.88 3.04 -18.49
CA ALA A 318 -23.73 4.34 -17.85
C ALA A 318 -24.60 5.39 -18.55
N LEU A 319 -25.26 6.22 -17.74
CA LEU A 319 -26.10 7.34 -18.18
C LEU A 319 -25.63 8.60 -17.47
N MET A 320 -25.49 9.70 -18.21
CA MET A 320 -25.07 11.00 -17.72
C MET A 320 -25.97 12.08 -18.29
N VAL A 321 -26.41 13.01 -17.44
CA VAL A 321 -27.13 14.22 -17.80
C VAL A 321 -26.30 15.41 -17.34
N GLU A 322 -25.98 16.31 -18.25
CA GLU A 322 -25.22 17.52 -17.99
C GLU A 322 -26.03 18.76 -18.40
N LEU A 323 -26.10 19.73 -17.51
CA LEU A 323 -26.71 21.04 -17.71
C LEU A 323 -25.61 22.09 -17.65
N SER A 324 -25.42 22.85 -18.72
CA SER A 324 -24.52 24.00 -18.75
C SER A 324 -25.36 25.27 -18.70
N PHE A 325 -25.13 26.10 -17.68
CA PHE A 325 -25.89 27.33 -17.47
C PHE A 325 -25.33 28.49 -18.30
N ASP A 326 -24.00 28.55 -18.45
CA ASP A 326 -23.23 29.48 -19.27
C ASP A 326 -22.01 28.74 -19.86
N GLU A 327 -20.98 29.46 -20.33
CA GLU A 327 -19.77 28.85 -20.90
C GLU A 327 -18.85 28.19 -19.85
N SER A 328 -19.02 28.46 -18.57
CA SER A 328 -18.09 28.02 -17.51
C SER A 328 -18.71 27.07 -16.48
N ALA A 329 -19.97 27.28 -16.09
CA ALA A 329 -20.67 26.54 -15.03
C ALA A 329 -21.50 25.36 -15.55
N LYS A 330 -21.23 24.18 -14.97
CA LYS A 330 -21.83 22.89 -15.33
C LYS A 330 -22.34 22.13 -14.11
N LEU A 331 -23.54 21.57 -14.24
CA LEU A 331 -24.14 20.62 -13.30
C LEU A 331 -24.34 19.27 -14.00
N GLY A 332 -23.70 18.24 -13.49
CA GLY A 332 -23.79 16.86 -13.99
C GLY A 332 -24.45 15.94 -12.99
N ALA A 333 -25.25 14.99 -13.47
CA ALA A 333 -25.76 13.87 -12.70
C ALA A 333 -25.60 12.59 -13.52
N TRP A 334 -25.13 11.51 -12.89
CA TRP A 334 -24.87 10.26 -13.60
C TRP A 334 -25.15 9.03 -12.75
N ILE A 335 -25.43 7.93 -13.45
CA ILE A 335 -25.65 6.61 -12.90
C ILE A 335 -24.86 5.61 -13.73
N GLU A 336 -24.20 4.69 -13.05
CA GLU A 336 -23.38 3.64 -13.62
C GLU A 336 -23.76 2.30 -12.98
N LEU A 337 -23.96 1.30 -13.83
CA LEU A 337 -24.42 -0.04 -13.50
C LEU A 337 -23.35 -1.04 -13.97
N GLN A 338 -22.64 -1.65 -13.03
CA GLN A 338 -21.63 -2.67 -13.30
C GLN A 338 -21.92 -3.91 -12.43
N SER A 339 -22.32 -5.03 -13.04
CA SER A 339 -22.31 -6.38 -12.43
C SER A 339 -22.77 -6.49 -10.96
N GLY A 340 -23.85 -5.79 -10.57
CA GLY A 340 -24.42 -5.80 -9.21
C GLY A 340 -24.11 -4.57 -8.35
N LEU A 341 -23.13 -3.77 -8.76
CA LEU A 341 -22.82 -2.46 -8.17
C LEU A 341 -23.61 -1.36 -8.89
N ARG A 342 -24.24 -0.48 -8.10
CA ARG A 342 -24.89 0.72 -8.59
C ARG A 342 -24.09 1.92 -8.09
N HIS A 343 -23.51 2.67 -9.01
CA HIS A 343 -22.79 3.89 -8.68
C HIS A 343 -23.60 5.08 -9.21
N TRP A 344 -23.71 6.13 -8.41
CA TRP A 344 -24.28 7.39 -8.89
C TRP A 344 -23.46 8.55 -8.34
N GLY A 345 -23.51 9.66 -9.06
CA GLY A 345 -22.87 10.90 -8.64
C GLY A 345 -23.53 12.14 -9.18
N ILE A 346 -23.33 13.24 -8.46
CA ILE A 346 -23.69 14.60 -8.85
C ILE A 346 -22.42 15.42 -8.80
N SER A 347 -22.16 16.18 -9.86
CA SER A 347 -21.00 17.05 -10.00
C SER A 347 -21.43 18.48 -10.28
N LEU A 348 -20.76 19.43 -9.65
CA LEU A 348 -20.87 20.86 -9.95
C LEU A 348 -19.47 21.36 -10.26
N SER A 349 -19.27 22.01 -11.39
CA SER A 349 -17.96 22.56 -11.77
C SER A 349 -18.10 23.91 -12.45
N ASP A 350 -17.09 24.75 -12.27
CA ASP A 350 -16.96 26.04 -12.94
C ASP A 350 -15.54 26.19 -13.46
N THR A 351 -15.38 26.38 -14.77
CA THR A 351 -14.08 26.52 -15.44
C THR A 351 -14.05 27.77 -16.32
N PRO A 352 -13.64 28.93 -15.77
CA PRO A 352 -13.50 30.16 -16.55
C PRO A 352 -12.35 30.06 -17.55
N GLU A 353 -12.42 30.82 -18.67
CA GLU A 353 -11.44 30.70 -19.76
C GLU A 353 -9.99 31.07 -19.38
N ASP A 354 -9.81 31.95 -18.40
CA ASP A 354 -8.51 32.54 -18.00
C ASP A 354 -8.17 32.35 -16.51
N GLU A 355 -8.97 31.59 -15.74
CA GLU A 355 -8.80 31.41 -14.29
C GLU A 355 -8.75 29.93 -13.84
N VAL A 356 -8.37 29.71 -12.59
CA VAL A 356 -8.35 28.38 -11.97
C VAL A 356 -9.78 27.92 -11.70
N GLY A 357 -10.24 26.92 -12.46
CA GLY A 357 -11.55 26.31 -12.26
C GLY A 357 -11.63 25.43 -11.01
N TRP A 358 -12.85 25.22 -10.51
CA TRP A 358 -13.14 24.35 -9.37
C TRP A 358 -14.24 23.33 -9.70
N GLY A 359 -14.28 22.24 -8.93
CA GLY A 359 -15.31 21.22 -9.06
C GLY A 359 -15.58 20.49 -7.75
N LEU A 360 -16.86 20.25 -7.48
CA LEU A 360 -17.38 19.46 -6.37
C LEU A 360 -18.04 18.19 -6.91
N LEU A 361 -17.69 17.04 -6.35
CA LEU A 361 -18.30 15.75 -6.69
C LEU A 361 -18.85 15.10 -5.42
N VAL A 362 -20.13 14.74 -5.46
CA VAL A 362 -20.78 13.88 -4.46
C VAL A 362 -21.15 12.59 -5.17
N SER A 363 -20.58 11.46 -4.74
CA SER A 363 -20.87 10.16 -5.33
C SER A 363 -21.07 9.11 -4.25
N ARG A 364 -21.85 8.07 -4.56
CA ARG A 364 -22.08 6.96 -3.65
C ARG A 364 -22.20 5.66 -4.43
N MET A 365 -21.45 4.67 -3.97
CA MET A 365 -21.57 3.30 -4.42
C MET A 365 -22.58 2.58 -3.53
N VAL A 366 -23.57 1.94 -4.14
CA VAL A 366 -24.61 1.17 -3.47
C VAL A 366 -24.52 -0.26 -4.00
N GLU A 367 -24.11 -1.18 -3.14
CA GLU A 367 -24.32 -2.60 -3.41
C GLU A 367 -25.81 -2.87 -3.43
N GLY A 368 -26.31 -3.36 -4.57
CA GLY A 368 -27.70 -3.72 -4.68
C GLY A 368 -28.01 -4.85 -3.70
N GLN A 369 -28.94 -4.63 -2.78
CA GLN A 369 -29.60 -5.71 -2.02
C GLN A 369 -30.43 -6.57 -2.98
N SER A 370 -29.76 -7.40 -3.78
CA SER A 370 -30.38 -8.55 -4.40
C SER A 370 -30.51 -9.62 -3.33
N ARG A 371 -31.76 -9.99 -3.06
CA ARG A 371 -32.23 -11.08 -2.19
C ARG A 371 -31.12 -11.97 -1.63
N ARG A 372 -31.05 -12.05 -0.30
CA ARG A 372 -30.39 -13.11 0.51
C ARG A 372 -30.59 -14.50 -0.12
N ARG A 373 -29.78 -14.84 -1.11
CA ARG A 373 -29.18 -16.15 -1.26
C ARG A 373 -27.81 -15.99 -0.67
N LEU A 374 -27.40 -16.92 0.19
CA LEU A 374 -26.00 -17.08 0.58
C LEU A 374 -25.17 -16.96 -0.70
N LEU A 375 -24.56 -15.79 -0.93
CA LEU A 375 -23.42 -15.70 -1.81
C LEU A 375 -22.39 -16.54 -1.09
N MET A 376 -22.11 -17.71 -1.64
CA MET A 376 -21.01 -18.54 -1.18
C MET A 376 -19.80 -17.61 -1.22
N ALA A 377 -19.37 -17.16 -0.03
CA ALA A 377 -18.06 -16.59 0.16
C ALA A 377 -17.10 -17.51 -0.57
N LYS A 378 -16.15 -16.92 -1.31
CA LYS A 378 -15.09 -17.70 -1.97
C LYS A 378 -14.64 -18.77 -0.96
N PRO A 379 -14.78 -20.07 -1.28
CA PRO A 379 -14.72 -21.11 -0.26
C PRO A 379 -13.36 -20.98 0.43
N ILE A 380 -13.40 -20.70 1.73
CA ILE A 380 -12.19 -20.59 2.53
C ILE A 380 -11.52 -21.95 2.50
N SER A 381 -10.24 -21.96 2.15
CA SER A 381 -9.46 -23.16 2.10
C SER A 381 -9.36 -23.73 3.52
N ILE A 382 -9.87 -24.93 3.71
CA ILE A 382 -9.86 -25.62 4.99
C ILE A 382 -9.30 -27.04 4.86
N GLU A 383 -8.60 -27.46 5.90
CA GLU A 383 -8.23 -28.84 6.14
C GLU A 383 -9.20 -29.43 7.17
N VAL A 384 -9.72 -30.63 6.91
CA VAL A 384 -10.75 -31.26 7.75
C VAL A 384 -10.23 -32.56 8.36
N TRP A 385 -10.31 -32.66 9.68
CA TRP A 385 -10.02 -33.86 10.45
C TRP A 385 -11.30 -34.39 11.09
N ASN A 386 -11.47 -35.72 11.07
CA ASN A 386 -12.71 -36.42 11.49
C ASN A 386 -13.99 -35.84 10.84
N PRO A 387 -14.18 -35.99 9.52
CA PRO A 387 -15.32 -35.38 8.80
C PRO A 387 -16.70 -35.83 9.29
N SER A 388 -16.81 -36.99 9.94
CA SER A 388 -18.05 -37.52 10.52
C SER A 388 -18.31 -37.06 11.96
N GLY A 389 -17.41 -36.25 12.54
CA GLY A 389 -17.50 -35.83 13.93
C GLY A 389 -18.78 -35.04 14.24
N LYS A 390 -19.44 -35.38 15.36
CA LYS A 390 -20.69 -34.75 15.80
C LYS A 390 -20.55 -33.25 16.07
N TYR A 391 -19.46 -32.83 16.72
CA TYR A 391 -19.23 -31.44 17.13
C TYR A 391 -18.27 -30.73 16.18
N ARG A 392 -18.61 -29.55 15.67
CA ARG A 392 -17.76 -28.81 14.74
C ARG A 392 -16.90 -27.80 15.49
N VAL A 393 -15.58 -27.96 15.41
CA VAL A 393 -14.60 -27.03 15.98
C VAL A 393 -13.79 -26.43 14.85
N VAL A 394 -13.69 -25.10 14.83
CA VAL A 394 -12.93 -24.36 13.81
C VAL A 394 -11.68 -23.79 14.43
N SER A 395 -10.55 -23.90 13.76
CA SER A 395 -9.34 -23.16 14.07
C SER A 395 -9.02 -22.17 12.96
N THR A 396 -8.82 -20.91 13.31
CA THR A 396 -8.54 -19.84 12.34
C THR A 396 -7.14 -19.95 11.72
N LYS A 397 -6.27 -20.78 12.30
CA LYS A 397 -4.93 -21.08 11.78
C LYS A 397 -4.50 -22.51 12.07
N SER A 398 -3.65 -23.05 11.20
CA SER A 398 -2.86 -24.21 11.56
C SER A 398 -1.93 -23.89 12.74
N MET A 399 -1.85 -24.80 13.70
CA MET A 399 -1.04 -24.66 14.91
C MET A 399 -0.03 -25.81 15.00
N PRO A 400 1.15 -25.59 15.61
CA PRO A 400 2.17 -26.63 15.73
C PRO A 400 1.69 -27.90 16.44
N GLY A 401 2.19 -29.04 15.97
CA GLY A 401 1.90 -30.37 16.50
C GLY A 401 0.48 -30.87 16.16
N THR A 402 0.25 -32.16 16.38
CA THR A 402 -1.03 -32.82 16.08
C THR A 402 -1.80 -33.23 17.34
N ARG A 403 -1.22 -33.07 18.53
CA ARG A 403 -1.83 -33.49 19.81
C ARG A 403 -3.19 -32.82 20.05
N TRP A 404 -3.30 -31.53 19.77
CA TRP A 404 -4.53 -30.77 19.94
C TRP A 404 -5.64 -31.23 18.99
N ILE A 405 -5.28 -31.60 17.75
CA ILE A 405 -6.20 -32.22 16.78
C ILE A 405 -6.67 -33.57 17.30
N ASN A 406 -5.74 -34.44 17.71
CA ASN A 406 -6.04 -35.78 18.21
C ASN A 406 -6.94 -35.77 19.45
N LEU A 407 -6.78 -34.79 20.35
CA LEU A 407 -7.64 -34.63 21.52
C LEU A 407 -9.09 -34.30 21.12
N LEU A 408 -9.27 -33.43 20.13
CA LEU A 408 -10.60 -33.06 19.63
C LEU A 408 -11.24 -34.22 18.85
N THR A 409 -10.50 -34.84 17.93
CA THR A 409 -11.02 -35.93 17.09
C THR A 409 -11.38 -37.17 17.91
N ALA A 410 -10.58 -37.52 18.93
CA ALA A 410 -10.89 -38.59 19.87
C ALA A 410 -12.19 -38.36 20.66
N GLN A 411 -12.67 -37.12 20.71
CA GLN A 411 -13.90 -36.72 21.39
C GLN A 411 -15.03 -36.41 20.40
N ASP A 412 -14.99 -37.01 19.20
CA ASP A 412 -16.05 -36.90 18.20
C ASP A 412 -16.25 -35.44 17.72
N CYS A 413 -15.16 -34.66 17.71
CA CYS A 413 -15.13 -33.36 17.06
C CYS A 413 -14.66 -33.49 15.61
N ARG A 414 -15.39 -32.88 14.68
CA ARG A 414 -14.92 -32.52 13.35
C ARG A 414 -14.13 -31.22 13.47
N VAL A 415 -12.82 -31.29 13.19
CA VAL A 415 -11.91 -30.16 13.29
C VAL A 415 -11.68 -29.59 11.90
N GLU A 416 -12.01 -28.32 11.70
CA GLU A 416 -11.68 -27.59 10.48
C GLU A 416 -10.59 -26.57 10.77
N ILE A 417 -9.55 -26.58 9.96
CA ILE A 417 -8.39 -25.72 10.11
C ILE A 417 -8.28 -24.85 8.87
N CYS A 418 -8.31 -23.53 9.04
CA CYS A 418 -8.10 -22.62 7.93
C CYS A 418 -6.67 -22.73 7.37
N THR A 419 -6.55 -22.94 6.06
CA THR A 419 -5.28 -23.06 5.32
C THR A 419 -5.00 -21.86 4.42
N GLU A 420 -5.80 -20.79 4.52
CA GLU A 420 -5.56 -19.54 3.82
C GLU A 420 -4.18 -18.97 4.17
N THR A 421 -3.46 -18.53 3.13
CA THR A 421 -2.11 -17.97 3.26
C THR A 421 -2.08 -16.58 3.86
N LYS A 422 -3.24 -15.91 4.02
CA LYS A 422 -3.35 -14.60 4.68
C LYS A 422 -2.78 -14.68 6.09
N THR A 423 -1.92 -13.75 6.52
CA THR A 423 -1.34 -13.79 7.88
C THR A 423 -2.40 -13.64 8.96
N ILE A 424 -3.29 -12.65 8.81
CA ILE A 424 -4.40 -12.36 9.72
C ILE A 424 -5.70 -12.47 8.92
N LEU A 425 -6.70 -13.16 9.47
CA LEU A 425 -8.01 -13.30 8.83
C LEU A 425 -8.86 -12.07 9.08
N SER A 426 -9.65 -11.65 8.09
CA SER A 426 -10.64 -10.58 8.31
C SER A 426 -11.84 -11.11 9.10
N VAL A 427 -12.67 -10.19 9.62
CA VAL A 427 -13.92 -10.56 10.29
C VAL A 427 -14.81 -11.38 9.35
N GLU A 428 -14.88 -11.01 8.07
CA GLU A 428 -15.65 -11.74 7.04
C GLU A 428 -15.10 -13.15 6.81
N ASP A 429 -13.78 -13.31 6.78
CA ASP A 429 -13.15 -14.63 6.67
C ASP A 429 -13.55 -15.51 7.87
N ILE A 430 -13.46 -14.97 9.09
CA ILE A 430 -13.83 -15.71 10.31
C ILE A 430 -15.33 -16.02 10.34
N LEU A 431 -16.19 -15.10 9.89
CA LEU A 431 -17.63 -15.35 9.77
C LEU A 431 -17.94 -16.48 8.78
N ALA A 432 -17.26 -16.51 7.63
CA ALA A 432 -17.40 -17.58 6.65
C ALA A 432 -16.87 -18.92 7.18
N LEU A 433 -15.79 -18.91 7.97
CA LEU A 433 -15.30 -20.09 8.69
C LEU A 433 -16.29 -20.57 9.76
N ILE A 434 -16.93 -19.68 10.51
CA ILE A 434 -17.95 -20.07 11.50
C ILE A 434 -19.16 -20.70 10.78
N GLY A 435 -19.62 -20.13 9.67
CA GLY A 435 -20.74 -20.65 8.90
C GLY A 435 -22.07 -20.66 9.68
N ASP A 436 -22.94 -21.61 9.37
CA ASP A 436 -24.27 -21.78 9.96
C ASP A 436 -24.29 -22.70 11.19
N ARG A 437 -23.27 -23.56 11.34
CA ARG A 437 -23.13 -24.49 12.46
C ARG A 437 -21.69 -24.54 12.94
N CYS A 438 -21.41 -24.14 14.18
CA CYS A 438 -20.09 -24.21 14.80
C CYS A 438 -20.25 -24.35 16.31
N ASP A 439 -19.65 -25.36 16.92
CA ASP A 439 -19.76 -25.61 18.37
C ASP A 439 -18.69 -24.85 19.17
N GLY A 440 -17.51 -24.61 18.58
CA GLY A 440 -16.47 -23.78 19.17
C GLY A 440 -15.36 -23.35 18.22
N VAL A 441 -14.61 -22.33 18.62
CA VAL A 441 -13.54 -21.72 17.80
C VAL A 441 -12.24 -21.59 18.58
N ILE A 442 -11.11 -21.89 17.94
CA ILE A 442 -9.77 -21.56 18.41
C ILE A 442 -9.21 -20.43 17.54
N GLY A 443 -9.07 -19.24 18.13
CA GLY A 443 -8.59 -18.02 17.47
C GLY A 443 -7.16 -17.65 17.82
N GLN A 444 -6.63 -16.64 17.14
CA GLN A 444 -5.28 -16.11 17.36
C GLN A 444 -5.30 -14.77 18.12
N LEU A 445 -4.16 -14.41 18.71
CA LEU A 445 -3.98 -13.13 19.41
C LEU A 445 -4.13 -11.89 18.51
N THR A 446 -4.00 -12.08 17.20
CA THR A 446 -4.07 -11.03 16.17
C THR A 446 -5.48 -10.76 15.66
N GLU A 447 -6.49 -11.45 16.18
CA GLU A 447 -7.87 -11.36 15.73
C GLU A 447 -8.73 -10.64 16.77
N ASP A 448 -9.45 -9.62 16.36
CA ASP A 448 -10.34 -8.86 17.26
C ASP A 448 -11.68 -9.56 17.44
N TRP A 449 -11.86 -10.17 18.61
CA TRP A 449 -13.06 -10.91 18.99
C TRP A 449 -14.00 -10.00 19.79
N GLY A 450 -14.92 -9.37 19.07
CA GLY A 450 -15.96 -8.48 19.61
C GLY A 450 -17.40 -8.96 19.38
N GLU A 451 -18.36 -8.04 19.54
CA GLU A 451 -19.80 -8.27 19.39
C GLU A 451 -20.16 -9.05 18.11
N VAL A 452 -19.59 -8.68 16.96
CA VAL A 452 -19.91 -9.27 15.65
C VAL A 452 -19.60 -10.77 15.61
N LEU A 453 -18.39 -11.15 16.01
CA LEU A 453 -17.93 -12.55 15.95
C LEU A 453 -18.60 -13.41 17.02
N PHE A 454 -18.74 -12.92 18.26
CA PHE A 454 -19.43 -13.69 19.31
C PHE A 454 -20.92 -13.87 19.01
N SER A 455 -21.57 -12.85 18.46
CA SER A 455 -22.97 -12.95 18.00
C SER A 455 -23.12 -13.99 16.89
N ALA A 456 -22.19 -14.02 15.93
CA ALA A 456 -22.20 -15.00 14.85
C ALA A 456 -21.94 -16.42 15.35
N LEU A 457 -20.93 -16.61 16.20
CA LEU A 457 -20.64 -17.90 16.82
C LEU A 457 -21.85 -18.43 17.58
N LYS A 458 -22.53 -17.57 18.34
CA LYS A 458 -23.76 -17.94 19.05
C LYS A 458 -24.89 -18.34 18.11
N ARG A 459 -25.12 -17.58 17.02
CA ARG A 459 -26.12 -17.93 15.99
C ARG A 459 -25.83 -19.28 15.34
N ALA A 460 -24.56 -19.64 15.19
CA ALA A 460 -24.13 -20.94 14.67
C ALA A 460 -24.23 -22.09 15.70
N GLY A 461 -24.75 -21.82 16.91
CA GLY A 461 -24.87 -22.82 17.99
C GLY A 461 -23.64 -22.93 18.90
N GLY A 462 -22.64 -22.06 18.71
CA GLY A 462 -21.36 -22.12 19.41
C GLY A 462 -21.45 -21.72 20.87
N THR A 463 -20.62 -22.37 21.69
CA THR A 463 -20.61 -22.17 23.14
C THR A 463 -19.22 -21.92 23.71
N ALA A 464 -18.17 -22.08 22.91
CA ALA A 464 -16.78 -22.01 23.36
C ALA A 464 -15.89 -21.26 22.37
N PHE A 465 -15.05 -20.38 22.89
CA PHE A 465 -13.96 -19.73 22.18
C PHE A 465 -12.67 -19.88 22.98
N SER A 466 -11.55 -20.20 22.34
CA SER A 466 -10.24 -20.17 22.99
C SER A 466 -9.27 -19.32 22.19
N ASN A 467 -8.68 -18.32 22.87
CA ASN A 467 -7.60 -17.51 22.33
C ASN A 467 -6.26 -18.25 22.50
N MET A 468 -5.51 -18.45 21.43
CA MET A 468 -4.15 -19.01 21.48
C MET A 468 -3.16 -17.90 21.93
N ALA A 469 -3.30 -17.47 23.18
CA ALA A 469 -2.50 -16.41 23.78
C ALA A 469 -2.69 -16.38 25.30
N VAL A 470 -1.82 -15.67 26.02
CA VAL A 470 -2.06 -15.32 27.43
C VAL A 470 -2.81 -14.00 27.57
N GLY A 471 -2.28 -12.94 26.93
CA GLY A 471 -2.97 -11.66 26.86
C GLY A 471 -4.23 -11.78 26.02
N TYR A 472 -5.29 -11.11 26.47
CA TYR A 472 -6.63 -11.18 25.85
C TYR A 472 -7.18 -9.79 25.53
N ASN A 473 -6.30 -8.80 25.32
CA ASN A 473 -6.69 -7.44 24.95
C ASN A 473 -7.46 -7.37 23.61
N ASN A 474 -7.33 -8.39 22.77
CA ASN A 474 -8.08 -8.58 21.53
C ASN A 474 -9.46 -9.24 21.72
N VAL A 475 -9.86 -9.57 22.96
CA VAL A 475 -11.09 -10.32 23.25
C VAL A 475 -12.02 -9.50 24.15
N ASP A 476 -13.19 -9.14 23.65
CA ASP A 476 -14.25 -8.52 24.43
C ASP A 476 -14.99 -9.58 25.27
N VAL A 477 -14.53 -9.75 26.51
CA VAL A 477 -15.11 -10.68 27.48
C VAL A 477 -16.57 -10.31 27.81
N SER A 478 -16.94 -9.03 27.76
CA SER A 478 -18.31 -8.59 28.04
C SER A 478 -19.26 -9.04 26.94
N ALA A 479 -18.84 -8.91 25.67
CA ALA A 479 -19.59 -9.42 24.53
C ALA A 479 -19.72 -10.96 24.59
N ALA A 480 -18.64 -11.68 24.91
CA ALA A 480 -18.69 -13.13 25.05
C ALA A 480 -19.70 -13.59 26.12
N ASN A 481 -19.68 -12.94 27.29
CA ASN A 481 -20.63 -13.21 28.38
C ASN A 481 -22.08 -12.94 27.97
N LYS A 482 -22.34 -11.82 27.29
CA LYS A 482 -23.67 -11.47 26.76
C LYS A 482 -24.24 -12.55 25.85
N TYR A 483 -23.41 -13.21 25.06
CA TYR A 483 -23.82 -14.29 24.16
C TYR A 483 -23.72 -15.70 24.78
N GLY A 484 -23.27 -15.82 26.03
CA GLY A 484 -23.12 -17.09 26.72
C GLY A 484 -22.04 -17.99 26.13
N VAL A 485 -20.99 -17.40 25.54
CA VAL A 485 -19.82 -18.09 25.00
C VAL A 485 -18.73 -18.11 26.06
N ALA A 486 -18.28 -19.29 26.45
CA ALA A 486 -17.15 -19.42 27.38
C ALA A 486 -15.85 -19.08 26.64
N VAL A 487 -14.99 -18.27 27.27
CA VAL A 487 -13.70 -17.85 26.72
C VAL A 487 -12.57 -18.49 27.51
N GLY A 488 -11.65 -19.14 26.81
CA GLY A 488 -10.38 -19.64 27.34
C GLY A 488 -9.18 -18.93 26.74
N ASN A 489 -8.04 -18.98 27.44
CA ASN A 489 -6.73 -18.53 26.98
C ASN A 489 -5.66 -19.59 27.36
N THR A 490 -4.37 -19.32 27.17
CA THR A 490 -3.30 -20.32 27.38
C THR A 490 -2.24 -19.93 28.44
N PRO A 491 -2.63 -19.68 29.71
CA PRO A 491 -1.71 -19.32 30.79
C PRO A 491 -0.81 -20.49 31.21
N GLY A 492 0.31 -20.16 31.85
CA GLY A 492 1.24 -21.15 32.43
C GLY A 492 2.23 -21.73 31.42
N VAL A 493 1.76 -22.19 30.25
CA VAL A 493 2.56 -22.95 29.27
C VAL A 493 3.68 -22.16 28.57
N LEU A 494 3.61 -20.83 28.58
CA LEU A 494 4.60 -19.95 27.94
C LEU A 494 5.46 -19.14 28.91
N THR A 495 5.25 -19.31 30.21
CA THR A 495 5.86 -18.48 31.25
C THR A 495 7.38 -18.46 31.16
N GLU A 496 7.99 -19.66 31.13
CA GLU A 496 9.44 -19.82 31.09
C GLU A 496 10.01 -19.35 29.76
N THR A 497 9.44 -19.77 28.62
CA THR A 497 9.96 -19.40 27.29
C THR A 497 9.93 -17.89 27.04
N THR A 498 8.90 -17.19 27.52
CA THR A 498 8.85 -15.72 27.42
C THR A 498 9.87 -15.05 28.34
N ALA A 499 10.07 -15.57 29.55
CA ALA A 499 11.11 -15.08 30.45
C ALA A 499 12.53 -15.35 29.90
N GLU A 500 12.75 -16.51 29.27
CA GLU A 500 13.99 -16.87 28.59
C GLU A 500 14.30 -15.91 27.45
N LEU A 501 13.30 -15.57 26.60
CA LEU A 501 13.51 -14.59 25.54
C LEU A 501 13.83 -13.20 26.12
N ALA A 502 13.09 -12.75 27.14
CA ALA A 502 13.38 -11.47 27.79
C ALA A 502 14.81 -11.44 28.36
N ALA A 503 15.26 -12.52 29.01
CA ALA A 503 16.65 -12.65 29.47
C ALA A 503 17.67 -12.67 28.33
N ALA A 504 17.36 -13.37 27.22
CA ALA A 504 18.20 -13.38 26.03
C ALA A 504 18.31 -11.98 25.40
N LEU A 505 17.22 -11.22 25.34
CA LEU A 505 17.20 -9.84 24.87
C LEU A 505 18.01 -8.91 25.77
N SER A 506 17.89 -9.05 27.10
CA SER A 506 18.72 -8.33 28.08
C SER A 506 20.21 -8.57 27.82
N LEU A 507 20.60 -9.84 27.61
CA LEU A 507 22.00 -10.21 27.37
C LEU A 507 22.49 -9.77 26.00
N ALA A 508 21.68 -9.91 24.97
CA ALA A 508 22.01 -9.48 23.61
C ALA A 508 22.24 -7.98 23.55
N ALA A 509 21.39 -7.19 24.22
CA ALA A 509 21.57 -5.76 24.37
C ALA A 509 22.84 -5.44 25.19
N ALA A 510 22.99 -6.02 26.38
CA ALA A 510 24.13 -5.76 27.27
C ALA A 510 25.48 -6.06 26.59
N ARG A 511 25.54 -7.14 25.81
CA ARG A 511 26.78 -7.64 25.18
C ARG A 511 26.92 -7.27 23.70
N ARG A 512 26.03 -6.40 23.17
CA ARG A 512 26.09 -5.90 21.79
C ARG A 512 26.11 -7.02 20.74
N ILE A 513 25.40 -8.12 21.00
CA ILE A 513 25.51 -9.36 20.22
C ILE A 513 25.10 -9.13 18.76
N VAL A 514 23.99 -8.43 18.53
CA VAL A 514 23.50 -8.19 17.15
C VAL A 514 24.45 -7.29 16.36
N GLU A 515 25.00 -6.24 16.99
CA GLU A 515 26.02 -5.39 16.36
C GLU A 515 27.27 -6.20 15.97
N ALA A 516 27.72 -7.08 16.87
CA ALA A 516 28.88 -7.92 16.66
C ALA A 516 28.66 -9.01 15.59
N ASP A 517 27.47 -9.64 15.55
CA ASP A 517 27.10 -10.61 14.51
C ASP A 517 27.10 -9.95 13.13
N GLN A 518 26.47 -8.77 12.99
CA GLN A 518 26.46 -8.01 11.74
C GLN A 518 27.87 -7.64 11.28
N PHE A 519 28.71 -7.16 12.20
CA PHE A 519 30.11 -6.81 11.92
C PHE A 519 30.92 -8.03 11.43
N MET A 520 30.75 -9.18 12.08
CA MET A 520 31.43 -10.42 11.71
C MET A 520 30.99 -10.90 10.32
N ARG A 521 29.68 -10.92 10.05
CA ARG A 521 29.12 -11.35 8.75
C ARG A 521 29.48 -10.41 7.60
N ALA A 522 29.70 -9.13 7.90
CA ALA A 522 30.17 -8.14 6.93
C ALA A 522 31.66 -8.32 6.56
N GLY A 523 32.38 -9.25 7.18
CA GLY A 523 33.80 -9.49 6.91
C GLY A 523 34.71 -8.38 7.44
N LEU A 524 34.25 -7.60 8.42
CA LEU A 524 35.00 -6.47 9.00
C LEU A 524 35.93 -6.88 10.14
N TYR A 525 35.93 -8.15 10.54
CA TYR A 525 36.72 -8.64 11.65
C TYR A 525 38.15 -8.99 11.22
N ASP A 526 39.09 -8.09 11.49
CA ASP A 526 40.51 -8.27 11.22
C ASP A 526 41.28 -8.92 12.39
N GLY A 527 40.71 -8.90 13.60
CA GLY A 527 41.33 -9.45 14.80
C GLY A 527 40.76 -8.88 16.10
N TRP A 528 41.14 -9.49 17.22
CA TRP A 528 40.71 -9.03 18.54
C TRP A 528 41.32 -7.67 18.88
N LEU A 529 40.50 -6.74 19.36
CA LEU A 529 40.93 -5.43 19.86
C LEU A 529 40.33 -5.16 21.25
N PRO A 530 41.06 -4.53 22.18
CA PRO A 530 40.58 -4.29 23.55
C PRO A 530 39.27 -3.48 23.66
N HIS A 531 38.94 -2.68 22.64
CA HIS A 531 37.78 -1.78 22.63
C HIS A 531 36.64 -2.26 21.71
N LEU A 532 36.81 -3.39 21.02
CA LEU A 532 35.83 -3.89 20.06
C LEU A 532 34.62 -4.46 20.80
N PHE A 533 33.45 -3.83 20.59
CA PHE A 533 32.16 -4.20 21.19
C PHE A 533 32.17 -4.40 22.72
N VAL A 534 32.93 -3.58 23.45
CA VAL A 534 32.85 -3.55 24.92
C VAL A 534 31.40 -3.22 25.32
N GLY A 535 30.83 -4.07 26.17
CA GLY A 535 29.45 -4.00 26.66
C GLY A 535 29.38 -4.12 28.19
N ASN A 536 28.18 -4.27 28.71
CA ASN A 536 27.91 -4.15 30.14
C ASN A 536 27.99 -5.51 30.84
N LEU A 537 28.70 -5.57 31.96
CA LEU A 537 28.69 -6.72 32.86
C LEU A 537 27.46 -6.63 33.77
N LEU A 538 26.54 -7.59 33.67
CA LEU A 538 25.32 -7.60 34.49
C LEU A 538 25.57 -8.08 35.93
N LYS A 539 26.70 -8.73 36.20
CA LYS A 539 26.96 -9.32 37.52
C LYS A 539 26.97 -8.27 38.63
N GLY A 540 26.11 -8.44 39.63
CA GLY A 540 25.99 -7.52 40.78
C GLY A 540 25.24 -6.21 40.49
N GLN A 541 24.79 -5.99 39.25
CA GLN A 541 23.94 -4.85 38.89
C GLN A 541 22.49 -5.06 39.37
N THR A 542 21.65 -4.04 39.20
CA THR A 542 20.24 -4.08 39.64
C THR A 542 19.31 -4.38 38.47
N VAL A 543 18.53 -5.46 38.58
CA VAL A 543 17.41 -5.76 37.68
C VAL A 543 16.12 -5.16 38.22
N GLY A 544 15.47 -4.37 37.38
CA GLY A 544 14.16 -3.77 37.55
C GLY A 544 13.08 -4.61 36.89
N VAL A 545 12.04 -4.99 37.62
CA VAL A 545 10.88 -5.71 37.05
C VAL A 545 9.60 -4.92 37.27
N ILE A 546 8.92 -4.55 36.19
CA ILE A 546 7.61 -3.88 36.23
C ILE A 546 6.56 -4.91 35.81
N GLY A 547 5.74 -5.33 36.76
CA GLY A 547 4.85 -6.50 36.64
C GLY A 547 5.55 -7.77 37.11
N ALA A 548 5.48 -8.07 38.41
CA ALA A 548 6.06 -9.25 39.04
C ALA A 548 5.09 -10.45 39.07
N GLY A 549 4.27 -10.59 38.02
CA GLY A 549 3.42 -11.76 37.80
C GLY A 549 4.22 -13.02 37.46
N ARG A 550 3.58 -13.99 36.78
CA ARG A 550 4.22 -15.28 36.45
C ARG A 550 5.51 -15.11 35.62
N ILE A 551 5.44 -14.34 34.53
CA ILE A 551 6.57 -14.12 33.61
C ILE A 551 7.62 -13.24 34.26
N GLY A 552 7.24 -12.08 34.82
CA GLY A 552 8.20 -11.19 35.46
C GLY A 552 8.92 -11.82 36.65
N SER A 553 8.23 -12.67 37.42
CA SER A 553 8.88 -13.48 38.47
C SER A 553 9.86 -14.50 37.88
N ALA A 554 9.51 -15.23 36.82
CA ALA A 554 10.42 -16.18 36.18
C ALA A 554 11.68 -15.47 35.62
N TYR A 555 11.49 -14.35 34.94
CA TYR A 555 12.58 -13.49 34.46
C TYR A 555 13.48 -13.01 35.60
N ALA A 556 12.88 -12.46 36.67
CA ALA A 556 13.63 -12.01 37.85
C ALA A 556 14.51 -13.13 38.42
N ARG A 557 13.96 -14.34 38.57
CA ARG A 557 14.71 -15.50 39.08
C ARG A 557 15.90 -15.83 38.20
N MET A 558 15.72 -15.87 36.88
CA MET A 558 16.81 -16.13 35.92
C MET A 558 17.93 -15.08 36.04
N MET A 559 17.56 -13.80 36.14
CA MET A 559 18.55 -12.72 36.25
C MET A 559 19.31 -12.75 37.58
N ILE A 560 18.63 -13.11 38.67
CA ILE A 560 19.19 -13.19 40.02
C ILE A 560 20.08 -14.42 40.19
N GLU A 561 19.62 -15.61 39.80
CA GLU A 561 20.40 -16.83 39.92
C GLU A 561 21.57 -16.86 38.92
N GLY A 562 21.29 -16.54 37.64
CA GLY A 562 22.28 -16.60 36.57
C GLY A 562 23.34 -15.53 36.65
N PHE A 563 22.97 -14.31 37.07
CA PHE A 563 23.87 -13.15 37.05
C PHE A 563 24.09 -12.51 38.42
N LYS A 564 23.51 -13.03 39.51
CA LYS A 564 23.68 -12.47 40.87
C LYS A 564 23.31 -10.98 40.93
N MET A 565 22.27 -10.60 40.20
CA MET A 565 21.74 -9.24 40.19
C MET A 565 20.90 -8.97 41.44
N ASN A 566 20.92 -7.73 41.91
CA ASN A 566 19.98 -7.23 42.93
C ASN A 566 18.61 -6.99 42.28
N LEU A 567 17.51 -7.18 43.03
CA LEU A 567 16.15 -7.01 42.50
C LEU A 567 15.49 -5.74 43.03
N ILE A 568 14.99 -4.90 42.13
CA ILE A 568 13.95 -3.92 42.46
C ILE A 568 12.74 -4.22 41.60
N TYR A 569 11.55 -4.29 42.20
CA TYR A 569 10.34 -4.59 41.42
C TYR A 569 9.16 -3.71 41.80
N TYR A 570 8.29 -3.44 40.83
CA TYR A 570 7.02 -2.76 41.04
C TYR A 570 5.87 -3.61 40.51
N ASP A 571 4.87 -3.80 41.35
CA ASP A 571 3.60 -4.45 41.02
C ASP A 571 2.53 -3.94 42.00
N LEU A 572 1.26 -3.92 41.56
CA LEU A 572 0.11 -3.58 42.40
C LEU A 572 -0.02 -4.57 43.58
N TYR A 573 0.35 -5.83 43.35
CA TYR A 573 0.31 -6.88 44.37
C TYR A 573 1.70 -7.28 44.82
N GLN A 574 1.83 -7.71 46.08
CA GLN A 574 3.09 -8.19 46.62
C GLN A 574 3.46 -9.55 45.99
N ALA A 575 4.69 -9.68 45.48
CA ALA A 575 5.17 -10.90 44.84
C ALA A 575 5.77 -11.89 45.86
N THR A 576 5.00 -12.29 46.89
CA THR A 576 5.49 -13.06 48.05
C THR A 576 6.35 -14.28 47.69
N ARG A 577 6.02 -15.00 46.61
CA ARG A 577 6.80 -16.18 46.18
C ARG A 577 8.19 -15.78 45.65
N LEU A 578 8.28 -14.68 44.90
CA LEU A 578 9.54 -14.14 44.41
C LEU A 578 10.39 -13.63 45.59
N GLU A 579 9.79 -12.87 46.50
CA GLU A 579 10.46 -12.34 47.69
C GLU A 579 11.08 -13.42 48.58
N LYS A 580 10.31 -14.49 48.87
CA LYS A 580 10.80 -15.66 49.62
C LYS A 580 11.97 -16.33 48.90
N PHE A 581 11.86 -16.48 47.59
CA PHE A 581 12.90 -17.07 46.77
C PHE A 581 14.19 -16.26 46.82
N VAL A 582 14.15 -14.94 46.58
CA VAL A 582 15.37 -14.11 46.56
C VAL A 582 16.00 -14.02 47.94
N THR A 583 15.18 -14.00 49.00
CA THR A 583 15.66 -14.05 50.39
C THR A 583 16.43 -15.35 50.65
N ALA A 584 15.86 -16.51 50.28
CA ALA A 584 16.52 -17.81 50.45
C ALA A 584 17.80 -17.92 49.62
N TYR A 585 17.78 -17.41 48.38
CA TYR A 585 18.97 -17.42 47.51
C TYR A 585 20.08 -16.50 48.06
N GLY A 586 19.73 -15.32 48.59
CA GLY A 586 20.69 -14.44 49.27
C GLY A 586 21.33 -15.11 50.50
N GLN A 587 20.55 -15.84 51.30
CA GLN A 587 21.06 -16.64 52.42
C GLN A 587 21.99 -17.75 51.94
N PHE A 588 21.63 -18.45 50.86
CA PHE A 588 22.47 -19.47 50.24
C PHE A 588 23.80 -18.90 49.77
N LEU A 589 23.81 -17.75 49.07
CA LEU A 589 25.05 -17.09 48.65
C LEU A 589 25.93 -16.74 49.85
N LYS A 590 25.34 -16.14 50.90
CA LYS A 590 26.06 -15.80 52.14
C LYS A 590 26.68 -17.04 52.81
N ALA A 591 25.96 -18.15 52.86
CA ALA A 591 26.46 -19.41 53.44
C ALA A 591 27.64 -20.00 52.65
N ASN A 592 27.73 -19.70 51.35
CA ASN A 592 28.84 -20.12 50.48
C ASN A 592 29.98 -19.08 50.38
N GLY A 593 29.98 -18.06 51.25
CA GLY A 593 31.02 -17.02 51.25
C GLY A 593 30.91 -16.01 50.10
N GLU A 594 29.77 -15.98 49.41
CA GLU A 594 29.50 -15.02 48.35
C GLU A 594 28.74 -13.78 48.86
N GLN A 595 28.85 -12.66 48.13
CA GLN A 595 28.05 -11.48 48.41
C GLN A 595 26.56 -11.78 48.18
N PRO A 596 25.69 -11.61 49.18
CA PRO A 596 24.26 -11.87 49.02
C PRO A 596 23.63 -10.84 48.10
N VAL A 597 22.69 -11.29 47.27
CA VAL A 597 21.83 -10.38 46.51
C VAL A 597 20.81 -9.71 47.44
N THR A 598 20.43 -8.47 47.11
CA THR A 598 19.39 -7.72 47.83
C THR A 598 18.12 -7.64 46.99
N TRP A 599 16.99 -7.39 47.63
CA TRP A 599 15.76 -7.08 46.93
C TRP A 599 14.91 -6.06 47.66
N LYS A 600 14.10 -5.29 46.92
CA LYS A 600 13.01 -4.48 47.49
C LYS A 600 11.83 -4.36 46.52
N ARG A 601 10.63 -4.24 47.09
CA ARG A 601 9.45 -3.78 46.37
C ARG A 601 9.46 -2.25 46.34
N ALA A 602 9.47 -1.67 45.16
CA ALA A 602 9.37 -0.22 44.97
C ALA A 602 7.98 0.29 45.36
N ALA A 603 7.93 1.48 45.95
CA ALA A 603 6.66 2.16 46.26
C ALA A 603 6.00 2.68 44.99
N THR A 604 6.81 3.12 44.02
CA THR A 604 6.36 3.61 42.72
C THR A 604 7.16 2.99 41.59
N MET A 605 6.60 2.96 40.39
CA MET A 605 7.34 2.55 39.18
C MET A 605 8.58 3.44 38.95
N VAL A 606 8.48 4.73 39.26
CA VAL A 606 9.56 5.71 39.09
C VAL A 606 10.83 5.28 39.84
N ASP A 607 10.70 4.64 41.01
CA ASP A 607 11.85 4.15 41.78
C ASP A 607 12.58 3.02 41.02
N VAL A 608 11.83 2.13 40.37
CA VAL A 608 12.41 1.08 39.49
C VAL A 608 13.20 1.71 38.36
N LEU A 609 12.60 2.69 37.66
CA LEU A 609 13.21 3.33 36.50
C LEU A 609 14.52 4.06 36.85
N ARG A 610 14.59 4.70 38.02
CA ARG A 610 15.79 5.43 38.47
C ARG A 610 16.92 4.53 38.94
N GLU A 611 16.60 3.41 39.59
CA GLU A 611 17.58 2.58 40.28
C GLU A 611 18.09 1.38 39.47
N ALA A 612 17.28 0.84 38.56
CA ALA A 612 17.64 -0.36 37.81
C ALA A 612 18.61 -0.07 36.66
N ASP A 613 19.52 -1.02 36.43
CA ASP A 613 20.42 -1.04 35.27
C ASP A 613 19.79 -1.78 34.09
N VAL A 614 18.98 -2.81 34.37
CA VAL A 614 18.19 -3.54 33.38
C VAL A 614 16.73 -3.53 33.81
N ILE A 615 15.83 -2.95 33.02
CA ILE A 615 14.40 -2.89 33.30
C ILE A 615 13.67 -3.82 32.33
N SER A 616 12.87 -4.76 32.83
CA SER A 616 12.02 -5.61 32.00
C SER A 616 10.53 -5.38 32.30
N LEU A 617 9.76 -5.20 31.22
CA LEU A 617 8.33 -4.93 31.27
C LEU A 617 7.51 -6.22 31.10
N HIS A 618 6.68 -6.52 32.09
CA HIS A 618 5.72 -7.61 32.07
C HIS A 618 4.29 -7.24 32.56
N PRO A 619 3.78 -6.00 32.36
CA PRO A 619 2.40 -5.69 32.71
C PRO A 619 1.41 -6.29 31.70
N ILE A 620 0.13 -6.35 32.09
CA ILE A 620 -0.98 -6.52 31.15
C ILE A 620 -1.20 -5.17 30.44
N LEU A 621 -1.59 -5.18 29.16
CA LEU A 621 -1.98 -3.96 28.45
C LEU A 621 -3.44 -3.61 28.73
N ASP A 622 -3.65 -2.46 29.35
CA ASP A 622 -4.94 -1.80 29.53
C ASP A 622 -4.76 -0.26 29.52
N LYS A 623 -5.81 0.48 29.85
CA LYS A 623 -5.77 1.95 29.86
C LYS A 623 -4.74 2.54 30.84
N THR A 624 -4.40 1.81 31.89
CA THR A 624 -3.47 2.26 32.95
C THR A 624 -2.01 1.98 32.61
N THR A 625 -1.75 1.05 31.69
CA THR A 625 -0.39 0.65 31.27
C THR A 625 -0.06 1.06 29.84
N TYR A 626 -1.02 1.64 29.12
CA TYR A 626 -0.79 2.29 27.83
C TYR A 626 0.20 3.45 27.98
N HIS A 627 1.27 3.44 27.19
CA HIS A 627 2.38 4.42 27.22
C HIS A 627 2.95 4.63 28.64
N LEU A 628 2.97 3.56 29.43
CA LEU A 628 3.59 3.54 30.76
C LEU A 628 5.06 4.02 30.69
N ILE A 629 5.76 3.61 29.64
CA ILE A 629 7.07 4.15 29.30
C ILE A 629 6.91 5.19 28.20
N ASN A 630 6.87 6.45 28.60
CA ASN A 630 6.82 7.61 27.71
C ASN A 630 8.13 8.41 27.80
N LYS A 631 8.17 9.57 27.13
CA LYS A 631 9.31 10.48 27.12
C LYS A 631 9.86 10.82 28.51
N ASP A 632 8.98 11.09 29.48
CA ASP A 632 9.37 11.46 30.84
C ASP A 632 9.90 10.25 31.61
N SER A 633 9.25 9.08 31.45
CA SER A 633 9.72 7.82 32.01
C SER A 633 11.11 7.44 31.49
N LEU A 634 11.37 7.63 30.19
CA LEU A 634 12.68 7.38 29.58
C LEU A 634 13.75 8.35 30.10
N ALA A 635 13.41 9.62 30.28
CA ALA A 635 14.35 10.66 30.71
C ALA A 635 14.90 10.47 32.13
N ILE A 636 14.18 9.76 33.00
CA ILE A 636 14.60 9.50 34.39
C ILE A 636 15.42 8.21 34.56
N MET A 637 15.53 7.39 33.52
CA MET A 637 16.32 6.17 33.55
C MET A 637 17.82 6.48 33.59
N LYS A 638 18.63 5.51 34.00
CA LYS A 638 20.08 5.62 33.90
C LYS A 638 20.51 5.76 32.43
N LYS A 639 21.58 6.53 32.19
CA LYS A 639 22.10 6.79 30.83
C LYS A 639 22.51 5.52 30.07
N GLU A 640 22.90 4.47 30.78
CA GLU A 640 23.29 3.18 30.21
C GLU A 640 22.28 2.06 30.52
N ALA A 641 21.05 2.43 30.90
CA ALA A 641 20.02 1.46 31.20
C ALA A 641 19.68 0.61 29.97
N ILE A 642 19.28 -0.64 30.24
CA ILE A 642 18.76 -1.56 29.24
C ILE A 642 17.26 -1.74 29.51
N LEU A 643 16.42 -1.36 28.56
CA LEU A 643 14.97 -1.55 28.64
C LEU A 643 14.54 -2.73 27.77
N VAL A 644 13.83 -3.69 28.35
CA VAL A 644 13.33 -4.89 27.66
C VAL A 644 11.80 -4.93 27.68
N ASN A 645 11.21 -5.18 26.52
CA ASN A 645 9.77 -5.39 26.39
C ASN A 645 9.47 -6.66 25.62
N ALA A 646 8.93 -7.64 26.35
CA ALA A 646 8.34 -8.87 25.82
C ALA A 646 6.89 -9.03 26.29
N SER A 647 6.20 -7.91 26.53
CA SER A 647 4.81 -7.85 27.00
C SER A 647 3.86 -7.47 25.86
N ARG A 648 3.65 -6.16 25.65
CA ARG A 648 2.88 -5.54 24.57
C ARG A 648 3.56 -4.26 24.13
N GLY A 649 3.56 -4.00 22.82
CA GLY A 649 4.20 -2.82 22.25
C GLY A 649 3.67 -1.49 22.81
N PRO A 650 2.34 -1.26 22.86
CA PRO A 650 1.76 -0.01 23.35
C PRO A 650 1.99 0.32 24.84
N VAL A 651 2.72 -0.52 25.58
CA VAL A 651 3.23 -0.16 26.92
C VAL A 651 4.31 0.92 26.82
N ILE A 652 5.00 0.99 25.68
CA ILE A 652 5.99 2.01 25.38
C ILE A 652 5.40 2.97 24.34
N ASP A 653 5.55 4.28 24.54
CA ASP A 653 5.47 5.27 23.47
C ASP A 653 6.69 5.08 22.57
N GLU A 654 6.50 4.33 21.48
CA GLU A 654 7.61 3.87 20.65
C GLU A 654 8.26 5.04 19.88
N ALA A 655 7.51 6.09 19.57
CA ALA A 655 8.05 7.31 18.97
C ALA A 655 8.99 8.04 19.95
N ALA A 656 8.59 8.17 21.22
CA ALA A 656 9.46 8.71 22.25
C ALA A 656 10.71 7.84 22.48
N LEU A 657 10.57 6.52 22.39
CA LEU A 657 11.70 5.60 22.50
C LEU A 657 12.72 5.80 21.37
N VAL A 658 12.27 5.93 20.12
CA VAL A 658 13.16 6.16 18.97
C VAL A 658 13.98 7.44 19.16
N GLU A 659 13.35 8.53 19.59
CA GLU A 659 14.06 9.78 19.85
C GLU A 659 15.03 9.67 21.02
N HIS A 660 14.66 8.93 22.07
CA HIS A 660 15.55 8.67 23.19
C HIS A 660 16.78 7.84 22.80
N LEU A 661 16.61 6.80 21.98
CA LEU A 661 17.70 5.96 21.47
C LEU A 661 18.72 6.76 20.65
N LYS A 662 18.24 7.66 19.78
CA LYS A 662 19.08 8.55 18.99
C LYS A 662 19.91 9.50 19.87
N ALA A 663 19.27 10.06 20.91
CA ALA A 663 19.91 11.02 21.81
C ALA A 663 20.88 10.37 22.81
N ASN A 664 20.72 9.07 23.10
CA ASN A 664 21.47 8.36 24.15
C ASN A 664 22.12 7.07 23.61
N PRO A 665 23.32 7.14 23.00
CA PRO A 665 23.96 5.98 22.36
C PRO A 665 24.31 4.81 23.31
N MET A 666 24.37 5.08 24.62
CA MET A 666 24.67 4.08 25.64
C MET A 666 23.41 3.43 26.23
N PHE A 667 22.25 4.05 26.07
CA PHE A 667 20.96 3.45 26.42
C PHE A 667 20.64 2.37 25.40
N ARG A 668 20.11 1.23 25.84
CA ARG A 668 19.86 0.08 24.95
C ARG A 668 18.46 -0.49 25.15
N VAL A 669 17.93 -1.13 24.12
CA VAL A 669 16.67 -1.86 24.20
C VAL A 669 16.71 -3.26 23.64
N GLY A 670 15.85 -4.11 24.19
CA GLY A 670 15.48 -5.40 23.63
C GLY A 670 13.97 -5.48 23.46
N LEU A 671 13.48 -5.55 22.21
CA LEU A 671 12.06 -5.47 21.88
C LEU A 671 11.61 -6.74 21.15
N ASP A 672 10.58 -7.39 21.69
CA ASP A 672 9.84 -8.46 21.02
C ASP A 672 8.52 -7.98 20.43
N VAL A 673 8.02 -6.82 20.85
CA VAL A 673 6.67 -6.33 20.56
C VAL A 673 6.70 -4.84 20.19
N PHE A 674 5.77 -4.42 19.33
CA PHE A 674 5.74 -3.06 18.74
C PHE A 674 4.35 -2.44 18.83
N GLU A 675 4.29 -1.11 18.85
CA GLU A 675 3.02 -0.40 19.06
C GLU A 675 2.00 -0.69 17.94
N ASP A 676 2.47 -0.69 16.69
CA ASP A 676 1.65 -0.88 15.48
C ASP A 676 1.99 -2.20 14.77
N GLU A 677 2.19 -3.30 15.52
CA GLU A 677 2.55 -4.61 14.95
C GLU A 677 1.71 -4.97 13.71
N PRO A 678 2.35 -5.41 12.59
CA PRO A 678 3.75 -5.84 12.47
C PRO A 678 4.74 -4.71 12.16
N PHE A 679 4.31 -3.44 12.20
CA PHE A 679 5.15 -2.30 11.86
C PHE A 679 5.87 -1.74 13.08
N MET A 680 7.11 -1.31 12.87
CA MET A 680 7.86 -0.49 13.81
C MET A 680 7.68 0.98 13.43
N LYS A 681 7.78 1.87 14.43
CA LYS A 681 7.84 3.32 14.21
C LYS A 681 9.08 3.66 13.36
N PRO A 682 8.96 4.63 12.44
CA PRO A 682 10.09 5.08 11.62
C PRO A 682 11.30 5.48 12.46
N GLY A 683 12.50 5.08 12.04
CA GLY A 683 13.74 5.39 12.74
C GLY A 683 14.22 4.30 13.71
N LEU A 684 13.36 3.35 14.10
CA LEU A 684 13.75 2.28 15.03
C LEU A 684 14.73 1.27 14.39
N ALA A 685 14.53 0.94 13.11
CA ALA A 685 15.35 -0.03 12.38
C ALA A 685 16.83 0.40 12.24
N GLU A 686 17.08 1.70 12.28
CA GLU A 686 18.42 2.30 12.17
C GLU A 686 19.18 2.34 13.51
N GLN A 687 18.51 2.06 14.64
CA GLN A 687 19.11 2.17 15.97
C GLN A 687 19.97 0.94 16.30
N LYS A 688 21.29 1.09 16.27
CA LYS A 688 22.26 0.01 16.60
C LYS A 688 22.20 -0.43 18.07
N ASN A 689 21.69 0.43 18.95
CA ASN A 689 21.45 0.16 20.36
C ASN A 689 20.09 -0.50 20.63
N ALA A 690 19.37 -0.94 19.59
CA ALA A 690 18.14 -1.74 19.71
C ALA A 690 18.36 -3.18 19.21
N VAL A 691 17.95 -4.16 20.02
CA VAL A 691 17.78 -5.55 19.62
C VAL A 691 16.30 -5.79 19.38
N ILE A 692 15.95 -6.27 18.19
CA ILE A 692 14.57 -6.31 17.70
C ILE A 692 14.27 -7.71 17.19
N VAL A 693 13.16 -8.31 17.66
CA VAL A 693 12.67 -9.62 17.21
C VAL A 693 11.14 -9.59 17.02
N PRO A 694 10.58 -10.38 16.09
CA PRO A 694 9.18 -10.23 15.66
C PRO A 694 8.20 -11.10 16.48
N HIS A 695 7.94 -10.72 17.73
CA HIS A 695 6.94 -11.34 18.62
C HIS A 695 7.08 -12.86 18.76
N ILE A 696 8.29 -13.29 19.11
CA ILE A 696 8.73 -14.68 19.22
C ILE A 696 8.86 -15.16 20.67
N ALA A 697 8.41 -14.40 21.68
CA ALA A 697 8.48 -14.76 23.10
C ALA A 697 7.98 -16.16 23.46
N SER A 698 6.98 -16.69 22.76
CA SER A 698 6.45 -18.03 23.00
C SER A 698 6.91 -19.06 21.95
N ALA A 699 7.79 -18.69 21.02
CA ALA A 699 8.13 -19.45 19.83
C ALA A 699 9.13 -20.60 20.08
N SER A 700 8.88 -21.42 21.11
CA SER A 700 9.47 -22.75 21.21
C SER A 700 8.47 -23.79 20.72
N LYS A 701 8.96 -24.89 20.15
CA LYS A 701 8.10 -26.00 19.71
C LYS A 701 7.24 -26.51 20.87
N TRP A 702 7.86 -26.77 22.01
CA TRP A 702 7.18 -27.26 23.22
C TRP A 702 6.06 -26.32 23.67
N THR A 703 6.34 -25.01 23.74
CA THR A 703 5.37 -24.01 24.18
C THR A 703 4.23 -23.84 23.21
N ARG A 704 4.50 -23.71 21.91
CA ARG A 704 3.43 -23.54 20.90
C ARG A 704 2.52 -24.76 20.81
N GLU A 705 3.08 -25.98 20.91
CA GLU A 705 2.29 -27.21 20.99
C GLU A 705 1.48 -27.30 22.30
N GLY A 706 2.06 -26.87 23.42
CA GLY A 706 1.38 -26.78 24.72
C GLY A 706 0.22 -25.79 24.71
N MET A 707 0.41 -24.62 24.08
CA MET A 707 -0.64 -23.62 23.87
C MET A 707 -1.77 -24.16 23.00
N ALA A 708 -1.45 -24.78 21.86
CA ALA A 708 -2.46 -25.39 20.98
C ALA A 708 -3.26 -26.47 21.73
N THR A 709 -2.56 -27.30 22.51
CA THR A 709 -3.17 -28.35 23.35
C THR A 709 -4.13 -27.76 24.38
N LEU A 710 -3.71 -26.73 25.12
CA LEU A 710 -4.55 -26.08 26.13
C LEU A 710 -5.75 -25.36 25.49
N ALA A 711 -5.56 -24.72 24.34
CA ALA A 711 -6.66 -24.07 23.63
C ALA A 711 -7.73 -25.08 23.16
N ALA A 712 -7.31 -26.26 22.69
CA ALA A 712 -8.22 -27.34 22.36
C ALA A 712 -8.96 -27.88 23.61
N LEU A 713 -8.26 -28.03 24.74
CA LEU A 713 -8.88 -28.46 26.00
C LEU A 713 -9.93 -27.47 26.51
N ASN A 714 -9.68 -26.16 26.39
CA ASN A 714 -10.66 -25.12 26.74
C ASN A 714 -11.97 -25.29 25.96
N VAL A 715 -11.87 -25.44 24.63
CA VAL A 715 -13.03 -25.63 23.76
C VAL A 715 -13.76 -26.94 24.10
N LEU A 716 -13.00 -28.03 24.23
CA LEU A 716 -13.54 -29.35 24.53
C LEU A 716 -14.27 -29.40 25.87
N GLY A 717 -13.68 -28.82 26.93
CA GLY A 717 -14.26 -28.81 28.27
C GLY A 717 -15.66 -28.22 28.29
N LYS A 718 -15.87 -27.13 27.52
CA LYS A 718 -17.18 -26.50 27.39
C LYS A 718 -18.15 -27.31 26.53
N ILE A 719 -17.73 -27.79 25.37
CA ILE A 719 -18.59 -28.55 24.43
C ILE A 719 -19.11 -29.83 25.08
N LYS A 720 -18.26 -30.57 25.80
CA LYS A 720 -18.61 -31.85 26.44
C LYS A 720 -19.20 -31.69 27.83
N ARG A 721 -19.29 -30.46 28.36
CA ARG A 721 -19.67 -30.18 29.76
C ARG A 721 -18.83 -30.98 30.76
N ILE A 722 -17.56 -31.18 30.46
CA ILE A 722 -16.63 -31.80 31.40
C ILE A 722 -16.41 -30.76 32.50
N PRO A 723 -16.87 -31.00 33.74
CA PRO A 723 -16.57 -30.10 34.84
C PRO A 723 -15.07 -30.22 35.10
N ASN A 724 -14.35 -29.10 35.08
CA ASN A 724 -12.94 -28.96 35.49
C ASN A 724 -11.86 -29.30 34.44
N LEU A 725 -11.69 -28.43 33.44
CA LEU A 725 -10.47 -28.40 32.62
C LEU A 725 -9.86 -26.99 32.44
N VAL A 726 -10.27 -26.01 33.25
CA VAL A 726 -9.65 -24.66 33.29
C VAL A 726 -9.33 -24.28 34.72
#